data_AF-A0A2V8LD01-F1
#
_entry.id   AF-A0A2V8LD01-F1
#
_cell.length_a   1.000
_cell.length_b   1.000
_cell.length_c   1.000
_cell.angle_alpha   90.00
_cell.angle_beta   90.00
_cell.angle_gamma   90.00
#
_symmetry.space_group_name_H-M   'P 1'
#
loop_
_entity.id
_entity.type
_entity.pdbx_description
1 polymer ?
#
loop_
_entity_poly.entity_id
_entity_poly.type
_entity_poly.pdbx_seq_one_letter_code
_entity_poly.pdbx_strand_id
1 'polypeptide(L)'
;MKPEYKGPSRVLDLFRSETRQLEVRTYRGPIIFGIREVSEPREFESSYTLLEHASWETLKSEILPHALSQVQKLRSAVEQGNYEGLLELLGTSQAQQRVEAEETVDSGFTSREATVVEAVLKVDPTGNLVRHPYINQQLNKLLARWTFKLCTGGGFRMPAFALADDGILALHDGQVIAASDWLPLDCAITSLSCLRGLVVRYPIRMFEDLLPFRRMPIGEMVGAIAHAVQQGTGIRLHPCQLVDLFEGQLSLKGTLTLNSKTAALNGGDFDFDMVCVVEGNQLPRFVEDRFSMKEQTPIQKEKLKKQKSPWWNLAQVASKAKGNEIGSITDLQTSCVAAGHPELAYELVRELQNALDSLKHGTQVDRERIAAIRKQIKTAPWLKYKREEQVSRMPVSVEVEPTDKVGYLYNTVRKEVDDFFRTTLPISDFHGVISRATFTQEMFDECREINRLYAAEVSRIMKRKSEVEAQFQEAEAEFEAQRNSADRKVRDAARRKRNAAQLTLQSEKDRTNDELKALMMLVRKWADEKKENRRGWCQALHIVVCGGRSKGSLLWNTFPQEAIDMIGEETGSQPVQVAAPDLVDGEIEFDHEGRVFLVEHLKGENGENEVRRTLLLQIKQNGDVFREGRRVSRVHPFPLNDGRGEIRDGHVVFEGIPQRPTLNLHRPT
;
A
#
# COMPACT_ATOMS: atom_id res chain seq x y z
N MET A 1 -26.13 24.15 -3.36
CA MET A 1 -27.24 24.63 -2.50
C MET A 1 -26.90 24.31 -1.06
N LYS A 2 -26.91 25.30 -0.16
CA LYS A 2 -26.76 25.07 1.28
C LYS A 2 -28.01 24.33 1.80
N PRO A 3 -27.88 23.33 2.70
CA PRO A 3 -29.05 22.74 3.35
C PRO A 3 -29.77 23.82 4.17
N GLU A 4 -31.07 23.96 3.92
CA GLU A 4 -31.90 24.97 4.56
C GLU A 4 -32.23 24.53 5.99
N TYR A 5 -31.83 25.35 6.97
CA TYR A 5 -32.07 25.11 8.38
C TYR A 5 -33.57 25.24 8.69
N LYS A 6 -34.26 24.13 8.88
CA LYS A 6 -35.56 24.12 9.53
C LYS A 6 -35.31 23.83 11.01
N GLY A 7 -35.59 24.83 11.85
CA GLY A 7 -35.45 24.72 13.31
C GLY A 7 -36.21 23.51 13.89
N PRO A 8 -36.05 23.25 15.19
CA PRO A 8 -36.53 22.04 15.85
C PRO A 8 -38.02 21.76 15.55
N SER A 9 -38.32 20.49 15.21
CA SER A 9 -39.68 20.03 14.93
C SER A 9 -40.51 20.01 16.21
N ARG A 10 -41.54 20.87 16.26
CA ARG A 10 -42.50 20.96 17.40
C ARG A 10 -43.27 19.67 17.69
N VAL A 11 -43.29 18.69 16.77
CA VAL A 11 -44.03 17.43 16.95
C VAL A 11 -43.29 16.45 17.85
N LEU A 12 -41.95 16.55 17.96
CA LEU A 12 -41.13 15.67 18.80
C LEU A 12 -40.96 16.18 20.25
N ASP A 13 -41.45 17.39 20.56
CA ASP A 13 -41.42 17.94 21.92
C ASP A 13 -42.48 17.32 22.84
N LEU A 14 -43.49 16.62 22.30
CA LEU A 14 -44.57 15.99 23.08
C LEU A 14 -44.15 14.76 23.90
N PHE A 15 -42.95 14.20 23.67
CA PHE A 15 -42.47 12.98 24.34
C PHE A 15 -41.38 13.23 25.40
N ARG A 16 -41.18 14.47 25.85
CA ARG A 16 -40.04 14.85 26.70
C ARG A 16 -40.44 15.11 28.17
N SER A 17 -40.37 14.08 29.00
CA SER A 17 -40.24 14.24 30.46
C SER A 17 -38.77 14.08 30.90
N GLU A 18 -38.26 15.14 31.52
CA GLU A 18 -37.24 15.22 32.59
C GLU A 18 -35.80 14.64 32.44
N THR A 19 -35.28 14.32 31.25
CA THR A 19 -33.83 14.02 31.13
C THR A 19 -33.12 14.84 30.04
N ARG A 20 -31.91 15.30 30.40
CA ARG A 20 -30.96 16.20 29.69
C ARG A 20 -31.26 16.45 28.21
N GLN A 21 -31.39 17.73 27.86
CA GLN A 21 -31.59 18.25 26.49
C GLN A 21 -30.59 17.65 25.48
N LEU A 22 -31.01 16.62 24.77
CA LEU A 22 -30.39 16.21 23.50
C LEU A 22 -30.99 17.11 22.39
N GLU A 23 -30.19 18.03 21.88
CA GLU A 23 -30.49 18.76 20.64
C GLU A 23 -30.52 17.76 19.47
N VAL A 24 -31.71 17.29 19.10
CA VAL A 24 -31.90 16.50 17.88
C VAL A 24 -32.08 17.48 16.72
N ARG A 25 -31.07 17.57 15.87
CA ARG A 25 -31.10 18.37 14.64
C ARG A 25 -31.48 17.48 13.46
N THR A 26 -32.54 17.85 12.75
CA THR A 26 -33.03 17.08 11.60
C THR A 26 -32.54 17.72 10.30
N TYR A 27 -31.83 16.96 9.47
CA TYR A 27 -31.39 17.38 8.15
C TYR A 27 -32.15 16.63 7.07
N ARG A 28 -32.53 17.33 5.98
CA ARG A 28 -33.17 16.72 4.80
C ARG A 28 -32.34 17.04 3.56
N GLY A 29 -31.79 16.00 2.94
CA GLY A 29 -30.98 16.07 1.72
C GLY A 29 -30.70 14.65 1.20
N PRO A 30 -30.19 14.51 -0.03
CA PRO A 30 -29.79 13.20 -0.54
C PRO A 30 -28.62 12.66 0.29
N ILE A 31 -28.78 11.48 0.88
CA ILE A 31 -27.70 10.74 1.52
C ILE A 31 -27.16 9.77 0.48
N ILE A 32 -25.87 9.87 0.19
CA ILE A 32 -25.18 8.87 -0.64
C ILE A 32 -24.57 7.87 0.33
N PHE A 33 -25.12 6.68 0.36
CA PHE A 33 -24.49 5.54 1.01
C PHE A 33 -23.56 4.88 0.00
N GLY A 34 -22.27 4.83 0.34
CA GLY A 34 -21.27 4.07 -0.39
C GLY A 34 -20.73 2.98 0.52
N ILE A 35 -20.53 1.78 -0.03
CA ILE A 35 -19.83 0.71 0.67
C ILE A 35 -18.34 0.96 0.47
N ARG A 36 -17.62 1.32 1.54
CA ARG A 36 -16.16 1.49 1.50
C ARG A 36 -15.46 0.13 1.43
N GLU A 37 -15.94 -0.83 2.21
CA GLU A 37 -15.32 -2.14 2.35
C GLU A 37 -16.36 -3.20 2.76
N VAL A 38 -16.09 -4.46 2.43
CA VAL A 38 -16.93 -5.62 2.76
C VAL A 38 -16.02 -6.72 3.30
N SER A 39 -16.48 -7.45 4.31
CA SER A 39 -15.74 -8.58 4.85
C SER A 39 -15.61 -9.68 3.79
N GLU A 40 -14.39 -10.14 3.58
CA GLU A 40 -14.09 -11.18 2.59
C GLU A 40 -12.95 -12.07 3.09
N PRO A 41 -12.81 -13.31 2.58
CA PRO A 41 -11.66 -14.16 2.90
C PRO A 41 -10.36 -13.45 2.50
N ARG A 42 -9.48 -13.22 3.47
CA ARG A 42 -8.19 -12.56 3.29
C ARG A 42 -7.10 -13.32 4.03
N GLU A 43 -5.86 -13.10 3.62
CA GLU A 43 -4.68 -13.60 4.33
C GLU A 43 -3.66 -12.46 4.47
N PHE A 44 -3.05 -12.37 5.64
CA PHE A 44 -1.92 -11.47 5.90
C PHE A 44 -0.63 -12.28 5.94
N GLU A 45 0.46 -11.67 5.50
CA GLU A 45 1.79 -12.26 5.63
C GLU A 45 2.34 -12.01 7.03
N SER A 46 3.07 -12.99 7.57
CA SER A 46 3.88 -12.84 8.78
C SER A 46 4.87 -11.68 8.65
N SER A 47 5.06 -10.90 9.71
CA SER A 47 6.03 -9.80 9.77
C SER A 47 7.13 -10.05 10.80
N TYR A 48 8.21 -9.28 10.71
CA TYR A 48 9.27 -9.31 11.74
C TYR A 48 8.77 -8.84 13.11
N THR A 49 7.78 -7.93 13.17
CA THR A 49 7.18 -7.45 14.42
C THR A 49 6.32 -8.51 15.10
N LEU A 50 5.85 -9.53 14.37
CA LEU A 50 5.24 -10.71 14.97
C LEU A 50 6.30 -11.73 15.37
N LEU A 51 7.29 -11.96 14.48
CA LEU A 51 8.32 -12.97 14.68
C LEU A 51 9.20 -12.71 15.91
N GLU A 52 9.46 -11.44 16.23
CA GLU A 52 10.23 -11.08 17.42
C GLU A 52 9.60 -11.57 18.74
N HIS A 53 8.31 -11.95 18.73
CA HIS A 53 7.62 -12.51 19.89
C HIS A 53 7.67 -14.05 19.96
N ALA A 54 8.05 -14.76 18.89
CA ALA A 54 8.18 -16.21 18.91
C ALA A 54 9.34 -16.65 19.82
N SER A 55 9.19 -17.72 20.60
CA SER A 55 10.32 -18.28 21.37
C SER A 55 11.41 -18.84 20.44
N TRP A 56 12.62 -19.04 20.98
CA TRP A 56 13.71 -19.69 20.23
C TRP A 56 13.35 -21.11 19.79
N GLU A 57 12.57 -21.81 20.59
CA GLU A 57 12.07 -23.15 20.26
C GLU A 57 11.11 -23.08 19.08
N THR A 58 10.07 -22.26 19.17
CA THR A 58 9.11 -21.98 18.09
C THR A 58 9.81 -21.56 16.79
N LEU A 59 10.77 -20.64 16.87
CA LEU A 59 11.54 -20.18 15.71
C LEU A 59 12.25 -21.34 15.00
N LYS A 60 12.91 -22.23 15.75
CA LYS A 60 13.71 -23.32 15.21
C LYS A 60 12.88 -24.52 14.75
N SER A 61 11.82 -24.86 15.48
CA SER A 61 11.03 -26.08 15.22
C SER A 61 9.85 -25.86 14.28
N GLU A 62 9.31 -24.65 14.20
CA GLU A 62 8.09 -24.37 13.41
C GLU A 62 8.36 -23.37 12.28
N ILE A 63 8.89 -22.18 12.62
CA ILE A 63 9.00 -21.07 11.65
C ILE A 63 10.12 -21.29 10.62
N LEU A 64 11.32 -21.65 11.07
CA LEU A 64 12.47 -21.86 10.17
C LEU A 64 12.21 -22.99 9.16
N PRO A 65 11.70 -24.18 9.55
CA PRO A 65 11.34 -25.22 8.59
C PRO A 65 10.31 -24.76 7.55
N HIS A 66 9.31 -23.98 7.97
CA HIS A 66 8.33 -23.39 7.05
C HIS A 66 9.00 -22.43 6.07
N ALA A 67 9.86 -21.52 6.54
CA ALA A 67 10.58 -20.58 5.69
C ALA A 67 11.44 -21.31 4.65
N LEU A 68 12.15 -22.36 5.06
CA LEU A 68 12.96 -23.19 4.15
C LEU A 68 12.10 -23.95 3.13
N SER A 69 10.92 -24.43 3.52
CA SER A 69 9.95 -25.02 2.60
C SER A 69 9.49 -24.01 1.53
N GLN A 70 9.29 -22.74 1.89
CA GLN A 70 8.96 -21.69 0.91
C GLN A 70 10.12 -21.43 -0.06
N VAL A 71 11.37 -21.47 0.40
CA VAL A 71 12.55 -21.39 -0.50
C VAL A 71 12.56 -22.57 -1.47
N GLN A 72 12.29 -23.79 -0.99
CA GLN A 72 12.22 -24.98 -1.85
C GLN A 72 11.10 -24.89 -2.89
N LYS A 73 9.93 -24.35 -2.51
CA LYS A 73 8.83 -24.08 -3.44
C LYS A 73 9.23 -23.07 -4.51
N LEU A 74 9.89 -21.98 -4.12
CA LEU A 74 10.39 -20.99 -5.06
C LEU A 74 11.39 -21.62 -6.04
N ARG A 75 12.39 -22.35 -5.54
CA ARG A 75 13.39 -23.03 -6.38
C ARG A 75 12.73 -23.99 -7.36
N SER A 76 11.81 -24.82 -6.87
CA SER A 76 11.06 -25.76 -7.72
C SER A 76 10.23 -25.05 -8.78
N ALA A 77 9.56 -23.95 -8.43
CA ALA A 77 8.76 -23.17 -9.37
C ALA A 77 9.62 -22.57 -10.49
N VAL A 78 10.80 -22.04 -10.15
CA VAL A 78 11.75 -21.50 -11.13
C VAL A 78 12.35 -22.60 -12.02
N GLU A 79 12.81 -23.70 -11.42
CA GLU A 79 13.43 -24.83 -12.17
C GLU A 79 12.45 -25.52 -13.12
N GLN A 80 11.18 -25.64 -12.71
CA GLN A 80 10.12 -26.27 -13.51
C GLN A 80 9.45 -25.30 -14.49
N GLY A 81 9.79 -24.01 -14.46
CA GLY A 81 9.09 -23.00 -15.25
C GLY A 81 7.62 -22.81 -14.84
N ASN A 82 7.25 -23.17 -13.60
CA ASN A 82 5.91 -22.94 -13.06
C ASN A 82 5.76 -21.48 -12.62
N TYR A 83 5.56 -20.60 -13.58
CA TYR A 83 5.44 -19.16 -13.32
C TYR A 83 4.17 -18.77 -12.57
N GLU A 84 3.10 -19.56 -12.67
CA GLU A 84 1.88 -19.32 -11.87
C GLU A 84 2.15 -19.53 -10.37
N GLY A 85 2.78 -20.65 -10.02
CA GLY A 85 3.20 -20.91 -8.64
C GLY A 85 4.26 -19.92 -8.13
N LEU A 86 5.14 -19.44 -9.00
CA LEU A 86 6.10 -18.37 -8.69
C LEU A 86 5.38 -17.07 -8.30
N LEU A 87 4.42 -16.62 -9.11
CA LEU A 87 3.68 -15.37 -8.88
C LEU A 87 2.78 -15.44 -7.65
N GLU A 88 2.13 -16.58 -7.42
CA GLU A 88 1.36 -16.82 -6.20
C GLU A 88 2.24 -16.71 -4.95
N LEU A 89 3.45 -17.26 -5.01
CA LEU A 89 4.42 -17.23 -3.92
C LEU A 89 5.02 -15.84 -3.70
N LEU A 90 5.29 -15.08 -4.77
CA LEU A 90 5.79 -13.70 -4.71
C LEU A 90 4.72 -12.66 -4.31
N GLY A 91 3.46 -13.08 -4.16
CA GLY A 91 2.38 -12.21 -3.66
C GLY A 91 1.74 -11.31 -4.73
N THR A 92 1.77 -11.70 -6.01
CA THR A 92 1.19 -10.87 -7.08
C THR A 92 -0.20 -11.33 -7.52
N SER A 93 -0.62 -12.55 -7.15
CA SER A 93 -1.93 -13.08 -7.54
C SER A 93 -3.10 -12.26 -6.95
N GLN A 94 -4.27 -12.30 -7.62
CA GLN A 94 -5.49 -11.55 -7.27
C GLN A 94 -5.91 -11.63 -5.78
N ALA A 95 -5.44 -12.63 -5.03
CA ALA A 95 -5.67 -12.79 -3.60
C ALA A 95 -5.08 -11.63 -2.75
N GLN A 96 -4.03 -10.94 -3.21
CA GLN A 96 -3.43 -9.81 -2.48
C GLN A 96 -3.84 -8.43 -3.02
N GLN A 97 -4.51 -8.36 -4.19
CA GLN A 97 -5.05 -7.12 -4.76
C GLN A 97 -6.16 -6.46 -3.93
N ARG A 98 -6.42 -6.85 -2.68
CA ARG A 98 -7.48 -6.25 -1.85
C ARG A 98 -7.01 -5.72 -0.50
N VAL A 99 -5.84 -6.14 -0.02
CA VAL A 99 -5.21 -5.61 1.19
C VAL A 99 -4.23 -4.50 0.78
N GLU A 100 -4.08 -3.45 1.58
CA GLU A 100 -3.18 -2.30 1.38
C GLU A 100 -3.64 -1.24 0.38
N ALA A 101 -4.73 -0.54 0.73
CA ALA A 101 -4.87 0.89 0.44
C ALA A 101 -4.75 1.66 1.76
N GLU A 102 -3.60 1.54 2.44
CA GLU A 102 -2.97 2.55 3.32
C GLU A 102 -1.81 1.89 4.09
N GLU A 103 -0.67 2.59 4.15
CA GLU A 103 0.52 2.35 5.00
C GLU A 103 1.74 1.53 4.52
N THR A 104 1.93 1.39 3.20
CA THR A 104 3.30 1.51 2.63
C THR A 104 3.32 2.59 1.56
N VAL A 105 3.39 3.85 1.98
CA VAL A 105 3.87 4.91 1.10
C VAL A 105 5.39 4.74 0.96
N ASP A 106 5.80 3.75 0.18
CA ASP A 106 7.10 3.68 -0.44
C ASP A 106 6.90 3.46 -1.94
N SER A 107 7.38 4.43 -2.73
CA SER A 107 7.78 4.27 -4.13
C SER A 107 6.72 4.03 -5.22
N GLY A 108 6.61 4.99 -6.14
CA GLY A 108 6.78 4.73 -7.58
C GLY A 108 5.75 3.88 -8.35
N PHE A 109 4.71 3.35 -7.73
CA PHE A 109 3.74 2.50 -8.43
C PHE A 109 2.32 2.95 -8.09
N THR A 110 1.62 3.51 -9.07
CA THR A 110 0.17 3.67 -9.02
C THR A 110 -0.48 2.36 -9.43
N SER A 111 -1.39 1.89 -8.57
CA SER A 111 -2.50 0.94 -8.79
C SER A 111 -2.16 -0.49 -9.20
N ARG A 112 -2.69 -1.42 -8.40
CA ARG A 112 -3.08 -2.82 -8.66
C ARG A 112 -3.16 -3.18 -10.15
N GLU A 113 -2.03 -3.65 -10.66
CA GLU A 113 -1.92 -4.38 -11.92
C GLU A 113 -2.02 -5.87 -11.58
N ALA A 114 -2.78 -6.66 -12.33
CA ALA A 114 -2.31 -8.01 -12.61
C ALA A 114 -1.11 -7.77 -13.51
N THR A 115 0.08 -7.66 -12.90
CA THR A 115 1.21 -6.89 -13.46
C THR A 115 1.53 -7.33 -14.87
N VAL A 116 1.98 -6.41 -15.73
CA VAL A 116 2.49 -6.77 -17.08
C VAL A 116 3.46 -7.96 -17.00
N VAL A 117 4.21 -8.08 -15.90
CA VAL A 117 5.04 -9.23 -15.58
C VAL A 117 4.24 -10.53 -15.49
N GLU A 118 3.11 -10.56 -14.78
CA GLU A 118 2.24 -11.74 -14.72
C GLU A 118 1.71 -12.12 -16.09
N ALA A 119 1.23 -11.13 -16.85
CA ALA A 119 0.71 -11.38 -18.19
C ALA A 119 1.79 -11.94 -19.10
N VAL A 120 2.99 -11.34 -19.10
CA VAL A 120 4.17 -11.81 -19.85
C VAL A 120 4.52 -13.25 -19.50
N LEU A 121 4.57 -13.57 -18.20
CA LEU A 121 4.92 -14.92 -17.75
C LEU A 121 3.87 -15.97 -18.13
N LYS A 122 2.60 -15.59 -18.25
CA LYS A 122 1.53 -16.49 -18.71
C LYS A 122 1.57 -16.74 -20.21
N VAL A 123 1.97 -15.74 -21.00
CA VAL A 123 2.02 -15.86 -22.47
C VAL A 123 3.39 -16.26 -23.02
N ASP A 124 4.43 -16.37 -22.19
CA ASP A 124 5.76 -16.83 -22.59
C ASP A 124 6.10 -18.23 -22.04
N PRO A 125 5.71 -19.31 -22.74
CA PRO A 125 6.03 -20.67 -22.34
C PRO A 125 7.53 -20.98 -22.45
N THR A 126 8.31 -20.15 -23.15
CA THR A 126 9.76 -20.36 -23.32
C THR A 126 10.58 -19.83 -22.15
N GLY A 127 10.01 -18.92 -21.35
CA GLY A 127 10.70 -18.25 -20.23
C GLY A 127 11.76 -17.23 -20.63
N ASN A 128 11.90 -16.90 -21.92
CA ASN A 128 12.93 -15.98 -22.38
C ASN A 128 12.66 -14.52 -21.96
N LEU A 129 11.39 -14.12 -21.84
CA LEU A 129 10.99 -12.78 -21.42
C LEU A 129 11.30 -12.48 -19.96
N VAL A 130 11.58 -13.49 -19.13
CA VAL A 130 12.16 -13.30 -17.79
C VAL A 130 13.50 -12.54 -17.85
N ARG A 131 14.22 -12.65 -18.98
CA ARG A 131 15.51 -11.97 -19.22
C ARG A 131 15.34 -10.60 -19.87
N HIS A 132 14.13 -10.21 -20.25
CA HIS A 132 13.86 -8.88 -20.80
C HIS A 132 14.16 -7.81 -19.73
N PRO A 133 14.94 -6.74 -20.01
CA PRO A 133 15.41 -5.81 -18.98
C PRO A 133 14.33 -5.24 -18.05
N TYR A 134 13.20 -4.78 -18.59
CA TYR A 134 12.07 -4.30 -17.78
C TYR A 134 11.46 -5.40 -16.91
N ILE A 135 11.08 -6.54 -17.49
CA ILE A 135 10.44 -7.67 -16.81
C ILE A 135 11.35 -8.22 -15.72
N ASN A 136 12.62 -8.45 -16.06
CA ASN A 136 13.65 -8.89 -15.14
C ASN A 136 13.82 -7.95 -13.95
N GLN A 137 13.82 -6.63 -14.18
CA GLN A 137 13.92 -5.65 -13.11
C GLN A 137 12.71 -5.73 -12.16
N GLN A 138 11.49 -5.87 -12.69
CA GLN A 138 10.29 -5.97 -11.87
C GLN A 138 10.26 -7.29 -11.07
N LEU A 139 10.65 -8.42 -11.69
CA LEU A 139 10.79 -9.70 -11.00
C LEU A 139 11.82 -9.64 -9.87
N ASN A 140 12.95 -8.98 -10.08
CA ASN A 140 13.95 -8.77 -9.04
C ASN A 140 13.40 -7.96 -7.86
N LYS A 141 12.57 -6.95 -8.10
CA LYS A 141 11.91 -6.17 -7.04
C LYS A 141 10.94 -7.01 -6.21
N LEU A 142 10.11 -7.81 -6.89
CA LEU A 142 9.17 -8.73 -6.25
C LEU A 142 9.92 -9.76 -5.41
N LEU A 143 10.95 -10.37 -5.99
CA LEU A 143 11.79 -11.34 -5.31
C LEU A 143 12.54 -10.72 -4.13
N ALA A 144 13.08 -9.51 -4.23
CA ALA A 144 13.76 -8.84 -3.12
C ALA A 144 12.82 -8.55 -1.94
N ARG A 145 11.61 -8.04 -2.22
CA ARG A 145 10.57 -7.82 -1.20
C ARG A 145 10.16 -9.13 -0.53
N TRP A 146 9.86 -10.15 -1.33
CA TRP A 146 9.52 -11.48 -0.83
C TRP A 146 10.65 -12.07 0.00
N THR A 147 11.90 -11.99 -0.47
CA THR A 147 13.09 -12.48 0.24
C THR A 147 13.25 -11.78 1.58
N PHE A 148 13.08 -10.46 1.63
CA PHE A 148 13.15 -9.71 2.88
C PHE A 148 12.07 -10.18 3.86
N LYS A 149 10.81 -10.26 3.41
CA LYS A 149 9.69 -10.72 4.24
C LYS A 149 9.88 -12.16 4.72
N LEU A 150 10.35 -13.06 3.86
CA LEU A 150 10.64 -14.44 4.22
C LEU A 150 11.76 -14.52 5.27
N CYS A 151 12.89 -13.85 5.02
CA CYS A 151 14.06 -13.88 5.88
C CYS A 151 13.82 -13.25 7.26
N THR A 152 12.81 -12.37 7.39
CA THR A 152 12.56 -11.62 8.62
C THR A 152 11.24 -11.96 9.32
N GLY A 153 10.23 -12.42 8.59
CA GLY A 153 8.91 -12.81 9.10
C GLY A 153 8.63 -14.31 9.07
N GLY A 154 9.42 -15.10 8.33
CA GLY A 154 9.24 -16.56 8.24
C GLY A 154 8.32 -17.04 7.12
N GLY A 155 7.59 -16.14 6.45
CA GLY A 155 6.84 -16.43 5.23
C GLY A 155 5.61 -17.34 5.41
N PHE A 156 5.03 -17.38 6.61
CA PHE A 156 3.73 -18.02 6.82
C PHE A 156 2.60 -17.00 6.62
N ARG A 157 1.44 -17.49 6.19
CA ARG A 157 0.24 -16.69 5.97
C ARG A 157 -0.75 -16.92 7.09
N MET A 158 -1.43 -15.87 7.48
CA MET A 158 -2.41 -15.88 8.56
C MET A 158 -3.77 -15.47 8.00
N PRO A 159 -4.84 -16.25 8.22
CA PRO A 159 -6.17 -15.86 7.81
C PRO A 159 -6.58 -14.55 8.50
N ALA A 160 -7.15 -13.63 7.73
CA ALA A 160 -7.50 -12.29 8.14
C ALA A 160 -9.01 -12.04 8.06
N PHE A 161 -9.50 -11.22 8.98
CA PHE A 161 -10.92 -11.01 9.26
C PHE A 161 -11.18 -9.56 9.63
N ALA A 162 -12.38 -9.07 9.29
CA ALA A 162 -12.91 -7.88 9.93
C ALA A 162 -13.34 -8.24 11.36
N LEU A 163 -12.98 -7.41 12.34
CA LEU A 163 -13.36 -7.61 13.72
C LEU A 163 -14.85 -7.25 13.91
N ALA A 164 -15.61 -8.15 14.55
CA ALA A 164 -17.02 -7.98 14.83
C ALA A 164 -17.32 -8.11 16.33
N ASP A 165 -18.37 -7.44 16.80
CA ASP A 165 -18.86 -7.59 18.16
C ASP A 165 -19.80 -8.78 18.31
N ASP A 166 -19.99 -9.23 19.54
CA ASP A 166 -20.93 -10.30 19.90
C ASP A 166 -22.37 -9.79 20.07
N GLY A 167 -22.70 -8.64 19.50
CA GLY A 167 -24.01 -8.02 19.55
C GLY A 167 -25.07 -8.82 18.83
N ILE A 168 -26.25 -8.88 19.45
CA ILE A 168 -27.45 -9.47 18.88
C ILE A 168 -28.54 -8.41 18.91
N LEU A 169 -29.22 -8.22 17.79
CA LEU A 169 -30.39 -7.35 17.70
C LEU A 169 -31.45 -7.99 16.81
N ALA A 170 -32.61 -8.30 17.36
CA ALA A 170 -33.69 -8.97 16.64
C ALA A 170 -35.08 -8.53 17.10
N LEU A 171 -36.09 -8.79 16.27
CA LEU A 171 -37.50 -8.60 16.61
C LEU A 171 -38.15 -9.97 16.80
N HIS A 172 -38.78 -10.19 17.96
CA HIS A 172 -39.48 -11.42 18.30
C HIS A 172 -40.83 -11.08 18.93
N ASP A 173 -41.92 -11.55 18.33
CA ASP A 173 -43.31 -11.28 18.78
C ASP A 173 -43.60 -9.80 19.07
N GLY A 174 -43.06 -8.91 18.23
CA GLY A 174 -43.20 -7.46 18.37
C GLY A 174 -42.33 -6.82 19.45
N GLN A 175 -41.46 -7.59 20.11
CA GLN A 175 -40.50 -7.11 21.11
C GLN A 175 -39.07 -7.13 20.55
N VAL A 176 -38.29 -6.09 20.87
CA VAL A 176 -36.88 -6.02 20.50
C VAL A 176 -36.06 -6.84 21.49
N ILE A 177 -35.27 -7.77 20.96
CA ILE A 177 -34.28 -8.54 21.70
C ILE A 177 -32.90 -7.96 21.43
N ALA A 178 -32.17 -7.63 22.49
CA ALA A 178 -30.79 -7.17 22.40
C ALA A 178 -29.90 -7.82 23.46
N ALA A 179 -28.68 -8.21 23.06
CA ALA A 179 -27.63 -8.69 23.94
C ALA A 179 -26.26 -8.28 23.37
N SER A 180 -25.26 -8.07 24.23
CA SER A 180 -23.88 -7.74 23.85
C SER A 180 -22.94 -8.07 25.02
N ASP A 181 -21.64 -8.20 24.76
CA ASP A 181 -20.59 -8.52 25.74
C ASP A 181 -20.86 -9.80 26.55
N TRP A 182 -21.53 -10.78 25.96
CA TRP A 182 -21.87 -12.06 26.59
C TRP A 182 -20.87 -13.18 26.25
N LEU A 183 -20.10 -13.03 25.18
CA LEU A 183 -19.07 -13.98 24.80
C LEU A 183 -17.98 -14.01 25.89
N PRO A 184 -17.55 -15.20 26.37
CA PRO A 184 -16.45 -15.29 27.32
C PRO A 184 -15.18 -14.60 26.81
N LEU A 185 -14.43 -13.99 27.72
CA LEU A 185 -13.27 -13.16 27.35
C LEU A 185 -12.15 -13.93 26.65
N ASP A 186 -12.06 -15.24 26.90
CA ASP A 186 -11.09 -16.15 26.27
C ASP A 186 -11.64 -16.88 25.04
N CYS A 187 -12.82 -16.51 24.55
CA CYS A 187 -13.49 -17.16 23.42
C CYS A 187 -13.61 -16.24 22.19
N ALA A 188 -13.67 -16.86 21.02
CA ALA A 188 -13.99 -16.21 19.75
C ALA A 188 -14.97 -17.05 18.93
N ILE A 189 -15.78 -16.38 18.11
CA ILE A 189 -16.54 -17.02 17.02
C ILE A 189 -15.77 -16.77 15.73
N THR A 190 -15.45 -17.85 15.03
CA THR A 190 -14.64 -17.81 13.81
C THR A 190 -14.95 -19.02 12.92
N SER A 191 -14.73 -18.86 11.62
CA SER A 191 -14.81 -19.95 10.64
C SER A 191 -13.60 -20.90 10.67
N LEU A 192 -12.54 -20.56 11.42
CA LEU A 192 -11.32 -21.37 11.50
C LEU A 192 -11.54 -22.73 12.16
N SER A 193 -10.77 -23.72 11.70
CA SER A 193 -10.81 -25.08 12.25
C SER A 193 -10.01 -25.23 13.56
N CYS A 194 -9.09 -24.31 13.84
CA CYS A 194 -8.25 -24.38 15.04
C CYS A 194 -9.06 -24.17 16.32
N LEU A 195 -8.80 -25.00 17.33
CA LEU A 195 -9.43 -24.87 18.65
C LEU A 195 -8.87 -23.70 19.45
N ARG A 196 -7.59 -23.35 19.20
CA ARG A 196 -6.89 -22.23 19.82
C ARG A 196 -6.13 -21.45 18.76
N GLY A 197 -6.01 -20.14 18.96
CA GLY A 197 -5.20 -19.27 18.12
C GLY A 197 -4.88 -17.97 18.82
N LEU A 198 -4.09 -17.12 18.16
CA LEU A 198 -3.80 -15.76 18.61
C LEU A 198 -4.39 -14.76 17.62
N VAL A 199 -5.23 -13.84 18.09
CA VAL A 199 -5.68 -12.70 17.30
C VAL A 199 -4.59 -11.64 17.31
N VAL A 200 -4.17 -11.24 16.12
CA VAL A 200 -3.11 -10.27 15.88
C VAL A 200 -3.70 -9.05 15.20
N ARG A 201 -3.48 -7.88 15.80
CA ARG A 201 -3.79 -6.58 15.20
C ARG A 201 -2.50 -5.81 15.04
N TYR A 202 -2.30 -5.21 13.86
CA TYR A 202 -1.15 -4.34 13.61
C TYR A 202 -1.49 -2.88 13.94
N PRO A 203 -0.50 -2.08 14.39
CA PRO A 203 0.85 -2.49 14.80
C PRO A 203 0.84 -3.28 16.12
N ILE A 204 1.73 -4.29 16.22
CA ILE A 204 1.94 -5.06 17.46
C ILE A 204 2.89 -4.25 18.34
N ARG A 205 2.47 -3.90 19.56
CA ARG A 205 3.26 -3.04 20.45
C ARG A 205 4.07 -3.88 21.45
N MET A 206 3.49 -5.00 21.89
CA MET A 206 4.05 -5.89 22.92
C MET A 206 3.46 -7.31 22.76
N PHE A 207 4.06 -8.29 23.43
CA PHE A 207 3.62 -9.69 23.29
C PHE A 207 2.18 -9.90 23.78
N GLU A 208 1.74 -9.11 24.76
CA GLU A 208 0.38 -9.13 25.29
C GLU A 208 -0.69 -8.78 24.23
N ASP A 209 -0.34 -8.02 23.19
CA ASP A 209 -1.24 -7.64 22.09
C ASP A 209 -1.65 -8.84 21.21
N LEU A 210 -0.92 -9.95 21.30
CA LEU A 210 -1.32 -11.22 20.68
C LEU A 210 -2.39 -11.85 21.57
N LEU A 211 -3.66 -11.68 21.22
CA LEU A 211 -4.78 -12.08 22.09
C LEU A 211 -5.06 -13.58 21.95
N PRO A 212 -4.84 -14.39 22.99
CA PRO A 212 -5.17 -15.80 22.93
C PRO A 212 -6.69 -15.99 22.93
N PHE A 213 -7.19 -16.85 22.04
CA PHE A 213 -8.60 -17.23 22.03
C PHE A 213 -8.77 -18.75 21.92
N ARG A 214 -9.91 -19.22 22.44
CA ARG A 214 -10.46 -20.55 22.23
C ARG A 214 -11.67 -20.43 21.31
N ARG A 215 -11.77 -21.29 20.31
CA ARG A 215 -12.96 -21.35 19.47
C ARG A 215 -14.13 -21.86 20.29
N MET A 216 -15.25 -21.13 20.31
CA MET A 216 -16.46 -21.58 20.99
C MET A 216 -17.14 -22.71 20.20
N PRO A 217 -17.39 -23.89 20.81
CA PRO A 217 -18.16 -24.95 20.17
C PRO A 217 -19.61 -24.51 19.92
N ILE A 218 -20.21 -24.97 18.81
CA ILE A 218 -21.60 -24.60 18.43
C ILE A 218 -22.61 -24.95 19.53
N GLY A 219 -22.46 -26.11 20.18
CA GLY A 219 -23.36 -26.54 21.26
C GLY A 219 -23.32 -25.61 22.48
N GLU A 220 -22.14 -25.13 22.87
CA GLU A 220 -21.97 -24.19 23.98
C GLU A 220 -22.50 -22.79 23.62
N MET A 221 -22.32 -22.40 22.36
CA MET A 221 -22.75 -21.11 21.84
C MET A 221 -24.26 -20.92 21.85
N VAL A 222 -25.03 -21.92 21.41
CA VAL A 222 -26.51 -21.84 21.46
C VAL A 222 -26.99 -21.64 22.90
N GLY A 223 -26.39 -22.35 23.87
CA GLY A 223 -26.69 -22.18 25.28
C GLY A 223 -26.31 -20.80 25.81
N ALA A 224 -25.17 -20.26 25.41
CA ALA A 224 -24.70 -18.94 25.81
C ALA A 224 -25.59 -17.82 25.25
N ILE A 225 -26.00 -17.90 23.97
CA ILE A 225 -26.93 -16.95 23.36
C ILE A 225 -28.29 -17.01 24.08
N ALA A 226 -28.82 -18.22 24.32
CA ALA A 226 -30.08 -18.40 25.04
C ALA A 226 -30.03 -17.73 26.42
N HIS A 227 -28.93 -17.93 27.15
CA HIS A 227 -28.72 -17.34 28.46
C HIS A 227 -28.62 -15.82 28.40
N ALA A 228 -27.84 -15.27 27.46
CA ALA A 228 -27.67 -13.83 27.30
C ALA A 228 -28.98 -13.12 26.96
N VAL A 229 -29.76 -13.69 26.03
CA VAL A 229 -31.09 -13.18 25.67
C VAL A 229 -32.04 -13.26 26.86
N GLN A 230 -32.10 -14.41 27.54
CA GLN A 230 -32.98 -14.58 28.68
C GLN A 230 -32.64 -13.63 29.84
N GLN A 231 -31.34 -13.38 30.09
CA GLN A 231 -30.93 -12.41 31.11
C GLN A 231 -31.24 -10.96 30.71
N GLY A 232 -31.05 -10.60 29.44
CA GLY A 232 -31.26 -9.24 28.95
C GLY A 232 -32.73 -8.85 28.81
N THR A 233 -33.60 -9.78 28.38
CA THR A 233 -34.99 -9.48 28.02
C THR A 233 -36.04 -10.35 28.71
N GLY A 234 -35.64 -11.41 29.42
CA GLY A 234 -36.56 -12.37 30.03
C GLY A 234 -37.21 -13.35 29.04
N ILE A 235 -36.91 -13.24 27.74
CA ILE A 235 -37.51 -14.04 26.67
C ILE A 235 -36.72 -15.34 26.48
N ARG A 236 -37.44 -16.44 26.25
CA ARG A 236 -36.83 -17.71 25.85
C ARG A 236 -37.09 -17.95 24.38
N LEU A 237 -36.03 -17.90 23.59
CA LEU A 237 -36.07 -18.21 22.17
C LEU A 237 -36.05 -19.71 21.92
N HIS A 238 -36.68 -20.15 20.84
CA HIS A 238 -36.61 -21.52 20.39
C HIS A 238 -35.21 -21.82 19.81
N PRO A 239 -34.66 -23.05 19.93
CA PRO A 239 -33.34 -23.39 19.40
C PRO A 239 -33.10 -23.01 17.94
N CYS A 240 -34.09 -23.14 17.05
CA CYS A 240 -33.94 -22.72 15.65
C CYS A 240 -33.70 -21.21 15.50
N GLN A 241 -34.37 -20.38 16.30
CA GLN A 241 -34.19 -18.92 16.27
C GLN A 241 -32.80 -18.53 16.77
N LEU A 242 -32.25 -19.27 17.74
CA LEU A 242 -30.90 -19.05 18.23
C LEU A 242 -29.86 -19.38 17.14
N VAL A 243 -30.11 -20.43 16.34
CA VAL A 243 -29.27 -20.76 15.16
C VAL A 243 -29.37 -19.67 14.09
N ASP A 244 -30.57 -19.17 13.80
CA ASP A 244 -30.76 -18.09 12.83
C ASP A 244 -30.02 -16.81 13.24
N LEU A 245 -30.04 -16.45 14.53
CA LEU A 245 -29.28 -15.31 15.06
C LEU A 245 -27.78 -15.53 14.94
N PHE A 246 -27.33 -16.76 15.22
CA PHE A 246 -25.93 -17.12 15.10
C PHE A 246 -25.43 -17.00 13.64
N GLU A 247 -26.11 -17.64 12.69
CA GLU A 247 -25.71 -17.63 11.28
C GLU A 247 -25.89 -16.24 10.65
N GLY A 248 -26.93 -15.51 11.05
CA GLY A 248 -27.29 -14.22 10.46
C GLY A 248 -26.56 -13.00 11.04
N GLN A 249 -26.01 -13.07 12.26
CA GLN A 249 -25.38 -11.91 12.91
C GLN A 249 -23.99 -12.18 13.49
N LEU A 250 -23.72 -13.39 13.99
CA LEU A 250 -22.51 -13.68 14.77
C LEU A 250 -21.42 -14.43 14.00
N SER A 251 -21.80 -15.23 13.00
CA SER A 251 -20.90 -16.03 12.14
C SER A 251 -20.85 -15.50 10.72
N LEU A 252 -20.77 -14.17 10.59
CA LEU A 252 -20.69 -13.51 9.28
C LEU A 252 -19.43 -13.94 8.51
N LYS A 253 -19.56 -14.02 7.19
CA LYS A 253 -18.43 -14.43 6.34
C LYS A 253 -17.32 -13.38 6.40
N GLY A 254 -16.11 -13.83 6.68
CA GLY A 254 -14.93 -12.95 6.74
C GLY A 254 -14.84 -12.11 8.02
N THR A 255 -15.59 -12.46 9.08
CA THR A 255 -15.48 -11.81 10.38
C THR A 255 -14.89 -12.73 11.44
N LEU A 256 -14.31 -12.10 12.46
CA LEU A 256 -13.91 -12.76 13.70
C LEU A 256 -14.59 -12.00 14.83
N THR A 257 -15.43 -12.68 15.59
CA THR A 257 -16.25 -12.05 16.62
C THR A 257 -15.61 -12.22 17.99
N LEU A 258 -15.42 -11.11 18.69
CA LEU A 258 -14.86 -11.05 20.05
C LEU A 258 -15.76 -10.26 20.99
N ASN A 259 -15.61 -10.51 22.28
CA ASN A 259 -16.09 -9.61 23.32
C ASN A 259 -15.39 -8.23 23.20
N SER A 260 -16.11 -7.13 23.42
CA SER A 260 -15.54 -5.78 23.29
C SER A 260 -14.36 -5.52 24.24
N LYS A 261 -14.38 -6.12 25.43
CA LYS A 261 -13.29 -6.00 26.41
C LYS A 261 -12.04 -6.71 25.93
N THR A 262 -12.18 -7.86 25.27
CA THR A 262 -11.06 -8.60 24.69
C THR A 262 -10.46 -7.83 23.53
N ALA A 263 -11.29 -7.34 22.60
CA ALA A 263 -10.86 -6.50 21.49
C ALA A 263 -10.06 -5.27 21.99
N ALA A 264 -10.54 -4.59 23.03
CA ALA A 264 -9.89 -3.40 23.56
C ALA A 264 -8.46 -3.63 24.10
N LEU A 265 -8.06 -4.86 24.46
CA LEU A 265 -6.75 -5.17 25.04
C LEU A 265 -5.59 -4.87 24.06
N ASN A 266 -5.72 -5.29 22.80
CA ASN A 266 -4.76 -4.93 21.74
C ASN A 266 -5.13 -3.62 21.03
N GLY A 267 -6.05 -2.86 21.64
CA GLY A 267 -6.53 -1.60 21.13
C GLY A 267 -7.63 -1.67 20.08
N GLY A 268 -8.12 -2.88 19.76
CA GLY A 268 -9.27 -3.23 18.92
C GLY A 268 -10.54 -2.44 19.21
N ASP A 269 -11.27 -2.08 18.17
CA ASP A 269 -12.69 -1.75 18.21
C ASP A 269 -13.41 -2.31 16.97
N PHE A 270 -14.69 -1.97 16.79
CA PHE A 270 -15.54 -2.54 15.74
C PHE A 270 -15.84 -1.52 14.63
N ASP A 271 -14.95 -0.56 14.39
CA ASP A 271 -15.05 0.42 13.29
C ASP A 271 -14.54 -0.11 11.94
N PHE A 272 -14.50 -1.44 11.80
CA PHE A 272 -13.95 -2.23 10.68
C PHE A 272 -12.44 -2.51 10.79
N ASP A 273 -11.92 -2.60 12.02
CA ASP A 273 -10.57 -3.10 12.29
C ASP A 273 -10.32 -4.46 11.64
N MET A 274 -9.19 -4.58 10.95
CA MET A 274 -8.74 -5.85 10.39
C MET A 274 -7.78 -6.55 11.34
N VAL A 275 -8.05 -7.82 11.61
CA VAL A 275 -7.19 -8.71 12.42
C VAL A 275 -6.78 -9.92 11.61
N CYS A 276 -5.69 -10.57 12.01
CA CYS A 276 -5.30 -11.87 11.47
C CYS A 276 -5.04 -12.88 12.59
N VAL A 277 -5.04 -14.17 12.27
CA VAL A 277 -4.93 -15.23 13.27
C VAL A 277 -3.68 -16.08 13.07
N VAL A 278 -2.88 -16.21 14.13
CA VAL A 278 -1.90 -17.29 14.25
C VAL A 278 -2.65 -18.55 14.67
N GLU A 279 -2.82 -19.48 13.74
CA GLU A 279 -3.57 -20.72 13.99
C GLU A 279 -2.75 -21.73 14.81
N GLY A 280 -3.32 -22.25 15.89
CA GLY A 280 -2.67 -23.26 16.73
C GLY A 280 -2.48 -24.61 16.03
N ASN A 281 -3.18 -24.87 14.92
CA ASN A 281 -2.92 -26.05 14.10
C ASN A 281 -1.66 -25.91 13.24
N GLN A 282 -1.24 -24.69 12.92
CA GLN A 282 -0.05 -24.41 12.12
C GLN A 282 1.17 -24.15 12.99
N LEU A 283 1.01 -23.35 14.05
CA LEU A 283 2.09 -22.91 14.96
C LEU A 283 1.71 -23.22 16.42
N PRO A 284 1.54 -24.50 16.79
CA PRO A 284 1.02 -24.89 18.10
C PRO A 284 1.89 -24.39 19.26
N ARG A 285 3.22 -24.42 19.11
CA ARG A 285 4.13 -23.96 20.18
C ARG A 285 4.09 -22.45 20.32
N PHE A 286 4.02 -21.70 19.21
CA PHE A 286 3.86 -20.25 19.29
C PHE A 286 2.58 -19.86 20.04
N VAL A 287 1.47 -20.54 19.72
CA VAL A 287 0.20 -20.30 20.41
C VAL A 287 0.34 -20.66 21.90
N GLU A 288 0.88 -21.84 22.22
CA GLU A 288 1.01 -22.29 23.61
C GLU A 288 1.96 -21.40 24.45
N ASP A 289 3.02 -20.85 23.85
CA ASP A 289 3.93 -19.90 24.48
C ASP A 289 3.16 -18.68 25.01
N ARG A 290 2.26 -18.11 24.20
CA ARG A 290 1.44 -16.96 24.60
C ARG A 290 0.35 -17.32 25.61
N PHE A 291 -0.23 -18.52 25.53
CA PHE A 291 -1.18 -19.03 26.53
C PHE A 291 -0.52 -19.26 27.90
N SER A 292 0.75 -19.65 27.91
CA SER A 292 1.52 -19.91 29.14
C SER A 292 2.10 -18.63 29.77
N MET A 293 2.13 -17.53 29.03
CA MET A 293 2.63 -16.25 29.49
C MET A 293 1.75 -15.66 30.60
N LYS A 294 2.38 -15.20 31.68
CA LYS A 294 1.73 -14.33 32.66
C LYS A 294 1.83 -12.89 32.18
N GLU A 295 0.69 -12.21 32.13
CA GLU A 295 0.64 -10.79 31.74
C GLU A 295 1.55 -9.95 32.64
N GLN A 296 2.39 -9.12 32.02
CA GLN A 296 3.06 -8.04 32.72
C GLN A 296 2.10 -6.84 32.76
N THR A 297 2.29 -5.94 33.73
CA THR A 297 1.33 -4.89 34.12
C THR A 297 0.57 -4.27 32.92
N PRO A 298 -0.77 -4.29 32.91
CA PRO A 298 -1.54 -3.80 31.77
C PRO A 298 -1.31 -2.31 31.56
N ILE A 299 -0.95 -1.93 30.32
CA ILE A 299 -0.92 -0.53 29.91
C ILE A 299 -2.38 -0.08 29.76
N GLN A 300 -2.89 0.62 30.76
CA GLN A 300 -4.22 1.22 30.69
C GLN A 300 -4.22 2.35 29.66
N LYS A 301 -5.03 2.22 28.60
CA LYS A 301 -5.34 3.34 27.71
C LYS A 301 -6.06 4.43 28.52
N GLU A 302 -5.44 5.59 28.66
CA GLU A 302 -6.15 6.78 29.11
C GLU A 302 -7.08 7.27 27.99
N LYS A 303 -8.38 7.41 28.27
CA LYS A 303 -9.33 8.02 27.33
C LYS A 303 -9.06 9.52 27.25
N LEU A 304 -8.18 9.92 26.34
CA LEU A 304 -7.89 11.33 26.09
C LEU A 304 -9.05 12.00 25.35
N LYS A 305 -9.35 13.26 25.71
CA LYS A 305 -10.39 14.04 25.03
C LYS A 305 -9.98 14.25 23.57
N LYS A 306 -10.87 13.96 22.63
CA LYS A 306 -10.65 14.21 21.20
C LYS A 306 -10.31 15.68 20.99
N GLN A 307 -9.27 15.96 20.21
CA GLN A 307 -8.92 17.32 19.86
C GLN A 307 -10.01 17.89 18.95
N LYS A 308 -10.56 19.07 19.28
CA LYS A 308 -11.44 19.78 18.35
C LYS A 308 -10.57 20.27 17.19
N SER A 309 -10.67 19.62 16.04
CA SER A 309 -10.02 20.10 14.83
C SER A 309 -10.79 21.32 14.30
N PRO A 310 -10.16 22.49 14.19
CA PRO A 310 -10.74 23.59 13.45
C PRO A 310 -10.75 23.24 11.96
N TRP A 311 -11.94 23.12 11.37
CA TRP A 311 -12.22 22.88 9.94
C TRP A 311 -11.61 23.92 8.96
N TRP A 312 -10.81 24.86 9.45
CA TRP A 312 -10.18 25.93 8.67
C TRP A 312 -8.65 25.79 8.59
N ASN A 313 -8.12 24.62 8.96
CA ASN A 313 -6.67 24.42 9.10
C ASN A 313 -6.18 23.09 8.52
N LEU A 314 -6.78 22.64 7.41
CA LEU A 314 -6.39 21.43 6.67
C LEU A 314 -4.87 21.33 6.47
N ALA A 315 -4.22 22.42 6.05
CA ALA A 315 -2.80 22.42 5.72
C ALA A 315 -1.93 22.04 6.92
N GLN A 316 -2.27 22.51 8.12
CA GLN A 316 -1.54 22.13 9.34
C GLN A 316 -1.83 20.68 9.74
N VAL A 317 -3.08 20.22 9.62
CA VAL A 317 -3.46 18.83 9.90
C VAL A 317 -2.75 17.87 8.92
N ALA A 318 -2.77 18.19 7.62
CA ALA A 318 -2.07 17.46 6.58
C ALA A 318 -0.55 17.46 6.78
N SER A 319 0.04 18.58 7.21
CA SER A 319 1.46 18.63 7.56
C SER A 319 1.80 17.75 8.78
N LYS A 320 0.90 17.63 9.77
CA LYS A 320 1.09 16.74 10.92
C LYS A 320 0.93 15.27 10.54
N ALA A 321 0.02 14.96 9.62
CA ALA A 321 -0.22 13.60 9.13
C ALA A 321 0.95 13.00 8.33
N LYS A 322 1.89 13.83 7.85
CA LYS A 322 3.09 13.38 7.13
C LYS A 322 4.19 12.79 8.03
N GLY A 323 4.00 12.75 9.35
CA GLY A 323 5.01 12.25 10.28
C GLY A 323 5.24 10.74 10.17
N ASN A 324 6.50 10.30 10.07
CA ASN A 324 6.90 8.88 10.13
C ASN A 324 7.35 8.47 11.56
N GLU A 325 6.72 9.03 12.60
CA GLU A 325 7.11 8.73 13.98
C GLU A 325 6.76 7.29 14.37
N ILE A 326 5.62 6.77 13.92
CA ILE A 326 5.15 5.40 14.18
C ILE A 326 6.20 4.38 13.72
N GLY A 327 6.54 4.36 12.42
CA GLY A 327 7.51 3.40 11.88
C GLY A 327 8.90 3.54 12.50
N SER A 328 9.31 4.78 12.80
CA SER A 328 10.60 5.08 13.45
C SER A 328 10.67 4.58 14.90
N ILE A 329 9.55 4.57 15.63
CA ILE A 329 9.45 4.01 16.99
C ILE A 329 9.41 2.49 16.91
N THR A 330 8.63 1.91 15.99
CA THR A 330 8.55 0.46 15.78
C THR A 330 9.92 -0.13 15.44
N ASP A 331 10.67 0.46 14.51
CA ASP A 331 12.03 -0.01 14.16
C ASP A 331 13.00 0.07 15.36
N LEU A 332 12.80 1.05 16.26
CA LEU A 332 13.58 1.16 17.50
C LEU A 332 13.17 0.08 18.51
N GLN A 333 11.88 -0.20 18.68
CA GLN A 333 11.40 -1.30 19.53
C GLN A 333 11.99 -2.63 19.08
N THR A 334 11.87 -2.94 17.78
CA THR A 334 12.48 -4.14 17.19
C THR A 334 13.98 -4.19 17.42
N SER A 335 14.68 -3.05 17.31
CA SER A 335 16.12 -3.00 17.61
C SER A 335 16.44 -3.23 19.09
N CYS A 336 15.59 -2.78 20.01
CA CYS A 336 15.74 -3.05 21.45
C CYS A 336 15.58 -4.55 21.73
N VAL A 337 14.55 -5.18 21.17
CA VAL A 337 14.32 -6.63 21.31
C VAL A 337 15.49 -7.42 20.71
N ALA A 338 15.95 -7.06 19.51
CA ALA A 338 17.09 -7.68 18.85
C ALA A 338 18.38 -7.59 19.70
N ALA A 339 18.61 -6.46 20.36
CA ALA A 339 19.76 -6.23 21.23
C ALA A 339 19.62 -6.86 22.64
N GLY A 340 18.53 -7.56 22.94
CA GLY A 340 18.33 -8.21 24.24
C GLY A 340 17.85 -7.26 25.35
N HIS A 341 17.25 -6.12 24.97
CA HIS A 341 16.73 -5.10 25.87
C HIS A 341 15.20 -4.92 25.73
N PRO A 342 14.40 -5.98 25.98
CA PRO A 342 12.94 -5.90 25.86
C PRO A 342 12.34 -4.84 26.79
N GLU A 343 12.94 -4.58 27.96
CA GLU A 343 12.51 -3.53 28.89
C GLU A 343 12.47 -2.15 28.23
N LEU A 344 13.45 -1.82 27.39
CA LEU A 344 13.48 -0.55 26.64
C LEU A 344 12.43 -0.54 25.51
N ALA A 345 12.12 -1.71 24.92
CA ALA A 345 11.04 -1.84 23.97
C ALA A 345 9.67 -1.59 24.63
N TYR A 346 9.46 -2.08 25.86
CA TYR A 346 8.26 -1.81 26.65
C TYR A 346 8.11 -0.33 27.02
N GLU A 347 9.20 0.38 27.33
CA GLU A 347 9.16 1.83 27.55
C GLU A 347 8.64 2.60 26.33
N LEU A 348 8.92 2.11 25.12
CA LEU A 348 8.50 2.72 23.85
C LEU A 348 7.06 2.41 23.47
N VAL A 349 6.38 1.45 24.13
CA VAL A 349 4.99 1.10 23.82
C VAL A 349 4.06 2.30 24.01
N ARG A 350 4.25 3.05 25.11
CA ARG A 350 3.50 4.27 25.37
C ARG A 350 3.76 5.33 24.30
N GLU A 351 4.99 5.45 23.84
CA GLU A 351 5.37 6.42 22.80
C GLU A 351 4.79 6.06 21.44
N LEU A 352 4.74 4.77 21.11
CA LEU A 352 4.06 4.28 19.92
C LEU A 352 2.55 4.58 19.98
N GLN A 353 1.92 4.35 21.13
CA GLN A 353 0.50 4.70 21.33
C GLN A 353 0.26 6.21 21.21
N ASN A 354 1.12 7.04 21.81
CA ASN A 354 1.06 8.49 21.67
C ASN A 354 1.19 8.93 20.21
N ALA A 355 2.04 8.26 19.41
CA ALA A 355 2.18 8.56 17.99
C ALA A 355 0.90 8.22 17.21
N LEU A 356 0.31 7.05 17.46
CA LEU A 356 -0.96 6.60 16.85
C LEU A 356 -2.12 7.55 17.16
N ASP A 357 -2.21 8.02 18.41
CA ASP A 357 -3.29 8.88 18.87
C ASP A 357 -3.06 10.38 18.55
N SER A 358 -1.90 10.75 18.00
CA SER A 358 -1.46 12.15 17.86
C SER A 358 -2.42 13.00 17.03
N LEU A 359 -2.99 12.45 15.96
CA LEU A 359 -3.94 13.16 15.10
C LEU A 359 -5.33 13.26 15.74
N LYS A 360 -5.79 12.22 16.42
CA LYS A 360 -7.15 12.14 17.01
C LYS A 360 -7.24 12.90 18.34
N HIS A 361 -6.18 12.83 19.15
CA HIS A 361 -6.16 13.26 20.55
C HIS A 361 -5.13 14.36 20.83
N GLY A 362 -4.27 14.73 19.87
CA GLY A 362 -3.26 15.76 20.07
C GLY A 362 -2.14 15.33 21.02
N THR A 363 -1.93 14.03 21.20
CA THR A 363 -0.84 13.46 22.00
C THR A 363 0.52 13.84 21.44
N GLN A 364 1.51 13.90 22.32
CA GLN A 364 2.90 14.18 21.97
C GLN A 364 3.78 13.04 22.42
N VAL A 365 4.68 12.65 21.54
CA VAL A 365 5.71 11.66 21.79
C VAL A 365 6.85 12.30 22.59
N ASP A 366 7.37 11.59 23.60
CA ASP A 366 8.57 11.97 24.34
C ASP A 366 9.83 11.74 23.48
N ARG A 367 10.22 12.80 22.75
CA ARG A 367 11.39 12.79 21.88
C ARG A 367 12.71 12.66 22.64
N GLU A 368 12.78 13.12 23.90
CA GLU A 368 13.99 13.04 24.70
C GLU A 368 14.25 11.59 25.12
N ARG A 369 13.19 10.88 25.55
CA ARG A 369 13.25 9.45 25.86
C ARG A 369 13.64 8.61 24.65
N ILE A 370 13.01 8.83 23.49
CA ILE A 370 13.39 8.15 22.25
C ILE A 370 14.86 8.40 21.92
N ALA A 371 15.33 9.64 22.04
CA ALA A 371 16.72 9.97 21.77
C ALA A 371 17.69 9.34 22.79
N ALA A 372 17.28 9.15 24.05
CA ALA A 372 18.06 8.46 25.06
C ALA A 372 18.20 6.96 24.76
N ILE A 373 17.12 6.29 24.36
CA ILE A 373 17.14 4.86 23.99
C ILE A 373 17.97 4.65 22.71
N ARG A 374 17.82 5.52 21.70
CA ARG A 374 18.62 5.48 20.46
C ARG A 374 20.13 5.62 20.67
N LYS A 375 20.57 6.22 21.77
CA LYS A 375 22.01 6.30 22.10
C LYS A 375 22.54 4.99 22.67
N GLN A 376 21.68 4.19 23.29
CA GLN A 376 22.03 2.92 23.93
C GLN A 376 21.97 1.77 22.93
N ILE A 377 20.99 1.80 22.02
CA ILE A 377 20.66 0.68 21.14
C ILE A 377 21.13 0.95 19.70
N LYS A 378 21.85 -0.02 19.13
CA LYS A 378 22.17 -0.04 17.70
C LYS A 378 20.96 -0.52 16.91
N THR A 379 20.71 0.10 15.75
CA THR A 379 19.69 -0.37 14.82
C THR A 379 19.99 -1.80 14.38
N ALA A 380 18.97 -2.66 14.37
CA ALA A 380 19.12 -4.01 13.86
C ALA A 380 19.63 -3.98 12.40
N PRO A 381 20.70 -4.71 12.08
CA PRO A 381 21.47 -4.53 10.83
C PRO A 381 20.67 -4.88 9.57
N TRP A 382 19.67 -5.75 9.70
CA TRP A 382 18.84 -6.22 8.60
C TRP A 382 17.73 -5.23 8.20
N LEU A 383 17.31 -4.31 9.09
CA LEU A 383 16.22 -3.36 8.83
C LEU A 383 16.47 -2.45 7.63
N LYS A 384 17.74 -2.09 7.38
CA LYS A 384 18.12 -1.22 6.26
C LYS A 384 17.83 -1.84 4.88
N TYR A 385 17.66 -3.17 4.81
CA TYR A 385 17.38 -3.89 3.57
C TYR A 385 15.89 -3.98 3.24
N LYS A 386 15.00 -3.43 4.06
CA LYS A 386 13.53 -3.44 3.88
C LYS A 386 13.08 -2.88 2.51
N ARG A 387 13.88 -1.97 1.93
CA ARG A 387 13.58 -1.27 0.67
C ARG A 387 14.51 -1.66 -0.47
N GLU A 388 15.30 -2.72 -0.33
CA GLU A 388 16.16 -3.18 -1.42
C GLU A 388 15.33 -3.70 -2.59
N GLU A 389 15.75 -3.33 -3.80
CA GLU A 389 15.07 -3.70 -5.05
C GLU A 389 15.68 -4.94 -5.72
N GLN A 390 16.76 -5.48 -5.17
CA GLN A 390 17.51 -6.60 -5.73
C GLN A 390 18.05 -7.52 -4.63
N VAL A 391 17.83 -8.83 -4.79
CA VAL A 391 18.33 -9.85 -3.84
C VAL A 391 19.85 -9.82 -3.73
N SER A 392 20.55 -9.56 -4.84
CA SER A 392 22.02 -9.46 -4.87
C SER A 392 22.59 -8.31 -4.03
N ARG A 393 21.79 -7.29 -3.70
CA ARG A 393 22.19 -6.19 -2.80
C ARG A 393 21.91 -6.50 -1.34
N MET A 394 21.12 -7.54 -1.06
CA MET A 394 20.90 -8.05 0.28
C MET A 394 22.05 -9.00 0.66
N PRO A 395 22.83 -8.70 1.70
CA PRO A 395 23.98 -9.53 2.07
C PRO A 395 23.54 -10.93 2.50
N VAL A 396 24.37 -11.94 2.21
CA VAL A 396 24.10 -13.33 2.59
C VAL A 396 24.07 -13.50 4.12
N SER A 397 24.81 -12.67 4.84
CA SER A 397 24.84 -12.65 6.31
C SER A 397 25.06 -11.22 6.80
N VAL A 398 24.47 -10.90 7.95
CA VAL A 398 24.68 -9.68 8.72
C VAL A 398 25.21 -10.01 10.11
N GLU A 399 25.96 -9.10 10.73
CA GLU A 399 26.45 -9.25 12.10
C GLU A 399 25.33 -8.96 13.09
N VAL A 400 24.89 -9.99 13.83
CA VAL A 400 23.71 -9.93 14.71
C VAL A 400 24.07 -10.39 16.12
N GLU A 401 23.39 -9.83 17.12
CA GLU A 401 23.53 -10.27 18.50
C GLU A 401 22.94 -11.67 18.71
N PRO A 402 23.41 -12.47 19.69
CA PRO A 402 22.85 -13.79 19.98
C PRO A 402 21.36 -13.76 20.37
N THR A 403 20.85 -12.60 20.79
CA THR A 403 19.44 -12.36 21.14
C THR A 403 18.55 -12.02 19.94
N ASP A 404 19.14 -11.68 18.78
CA ASP A 404 18.41 -11.26 17.60
C ASP A 404 17.85 -12.46 16.82
N LYS A 405 16.64 -12.88 17.21
CA LYS A 405 15.88 -13.97 16.55
C LYS A 405 15.62 -13.70 15.07
N VAL A 406 15.28 -12.47 14.71
CA VAL A 406 14.99 -12.08 13.32
C VAL A 406 16.28 -12.12 12.50
N GLY A 407 17.38 -11.58 13.04
CA GLY A 407 18.70 -11.63 12.43
C GLY A 407 19.24 -13.05 12.27
N TYR A 408 18.99 -13.94 13.24
CA TYR A 408 19.30 -15.36 13.13
C TYR A 408 18.53 -16.03 11.98
N LEU A 409 17.22 -15.78 11.88
CA LEU A 409 16.40 -16.29 10.77
C LEU A 409 16.93 -15.77 9.44
N TYR A 410 17.21 -14.47 9.36
CA TYR A 410 17.75 -13.83 8.16
C TYR A 410 19.03 -14.53 7.70
N ASN A 411 20.02 -14.67 8.58
CA ASN A 411 21.31 -15.28 8.26
C ASN A 411 21.20 -16.77 7.90
N THR A 412 20.13 -17.44 8.33
CA THR A 412 19.90 -18.86 8.04
C THR A 412 19.20 -19.02 6.70
N VAL A 413 18.09 -18.32 6.50
CA VAL A 413 17.25 -18.44 5.30
C VAL A 413 17.88 -17.77 4.09
N ARG A 414 18.52 -16.61 4.25
CA ARG A 414 19.10 -15.85 3.14
C ARG A 414 20.16 -16.64 2.38
N LYS A 415 20.90 -17.54 3.05
CA LYS A 415 21.89 -18.43 2.42
C LYS A 415 21.28 -19.40 1.42
N GLU A 416 20.02 -19.75 1.61
CA GLU A 416 19.30 -20.71 0.78
C GLU A 416 18.58 -20.03 -0.40
N VAL A 417 18.46 -18.70 -0.39
CA VAL A 417 17.82 -17.93 -1.46
C VAL A 417 18.84 -17.55 -2.55
N ASP A 418 18.67 -18.16 -3.72
CA ASP A 418 19.47 -17.87 -4.90
C ASP A 418 19.07 -16.55 -5.59
N ASP A 419 19.98 -16.00 -6.40
CA ASP A 419 19.70 -14.87 -7.28
C ASP A 419 19.12 -15.37 -8.62
N PHE A 420 17.87 -15.85 -8.57
CA PHE A 420 17.19 -16.54 -9.68
C PHE A 420 17.10 -15.68 -10.97
N PHE A 421 17.06 -14.36 -10.84
CA PHE A 421 16.86 -13.43 -11.97
C PHE A 421 18.10 -12.60 -12.30
N ARG A 422 19.31 -13.10 -12.00
CA ARG A 422 20.58 -12.41 -12.25
C ARG A 422 20.86 -12.10 -13.71
N THR A 423 20.37 -12.94 -14.63
CA THR A 423 20.69 -12.82 -16.06
C THR A 423 19.70 -11.91 -16.77
N THR A 424 20.20 -10.79 -17.28
CA THR A 424 19.45 -9.87 -18.15
C THR A 424 20.09 -9.86 -19.53
N LEU A 425 19.29 -9.96 -20.60
CA LEU A 425 19.77 -9.84 -21.98
C LEU A 425 19.64 -8.39 -22.49
N PRO A 426 20.46 -7.97 -23.47
CA PRO A 426 20.28 -6.69 -24.15
C PRO A 426 18.86 -6.54 -24.76
N ILE A 427 18.30 -5.33 -24.74
CA ILE A 427 16.96 -5.08 -25.30
C ILE A 427 16.88 -5.38 -26.82
N SER A 428 18.01 -5.30 -27.52
CA SER A 428 18.14 -5.63 -28.95
C SER A 428 17.79 -7.08 -29.27
N ASP A 429 18.04 -7.99 -28.33
CA ASP A 429 17.85 -9.43 -28.55
C ASP A 429 16.36 -9.80 -28.59
N PHE A 430 15.49 -8.88 -28.18
CA PHE A 430 14.03 -9.05 -28.16
C PHE A 430 13.33 -8.47 -29.39
N HIS A 431 14.05 -7.93 -30.39
CA HIS A 431 13.47 -7.24 -31.55
C HIS A 431 12.44 -8.07 -32.34
N GLY A 432 12.56 -9.39 -32.33
CA GLY A 432 11.66 -10.31 -33.05
C GLY A 432 10.45 -10.79 -32.26
N VAL A 433 10.28 -10.37 -31.00
CA VAL A 433 9.24 -10.89 -30.11
C VAL A 433 7.86 -10.37 -30.49
N ILE A 434 7.77 -9.11 -30.92
CA ILE A 434 6.52 -8.51 -31.39
C ILE A 434 6.62 -8.32 -32.90
N SER A 435 5.98 -9.23 -33.62
CA SER A 435 5.89 -9.29 -35.07
C SER A 435 4.44 -9.51 -35.52
N ARG A 436 4.19 -9.44 -36.84
CA ARG A 436 2.90 -9.72 -37.53
C ARG A 436 1.90 -8.57 -37.68
N ALA A 437 2.23 -7.36 -37.29
CA ALA A 437 1.51 -6.16 -37.67
C ALA A 437 2.23 -5.41 -38.81
N THR A 438 1.45 -4.68 -39.60
CA THR A 438 1.96 -3.71 -40.56
C THR A 438 1.84 -2.30 -39.98
N PHE A 439 2.84 -1.47 -40.19
CA PHE A 439 2.85 -0.08 -39.76
C PHE A 439 3.42 0.81 -40.87
N THR A 440 3.04 2.09 -40.85
CA THR A 440 3.50 3.07 -41.84
C THR A 440 4.77 3.78 -41.37
N GLN A 441 5.46 4.46 -42.28
CA GLN A 441 6.67 5.22 -41.94
C GLN A 441 6.36 6.34 -40.94
N GLU A 442 5.19 6.97 -41.04
CA GLU A 442 4.74 8.01 -40.12
C GLU A 442 4.59 7.48 -38.70
N MET A 443 4.01 6.28 -38.53
CA MET A 443 3.88 5.63 -37.22
C MET A 443 5.25 5.39 -36.57
N PHE A 444 6.21 4.95 -37.39
CA PHE A 444 7.58 4.70 -36.94
C PHE A 444 8.31 5.98 -36.51
N ASP A 445 8.20 7.04 -37.30
CA ASP A 445 8.85 8.32 -37.01
C ASP A 445 8.26 8.98 -35.76
N GLU A 446 6.94 8.91 -35.56
CA GLU A 446 6.31 9.39 -34.34
C GLU A 446 6.74 8.56 -33.11
N CYS A 447 6.77 7.23 -33.20
CA CYS A 447 7.28 6.37 -32.12
C CYS A 447 8.73 6.72 -31.75
N ARG A 448 9.56 7.04 -32.75
CA ARG A 448 10.96 7.46 -32.55
C ARG A 448 11.04 8.81 -31.82
N GLU A 449 10.16 9.75 -32.12
CA GLU A 449 10.10 11.04 -31.44
C GLU A 449 9.70 10.87 -29.96
N ILE A 450 8.64 10.11 -29.69
CA ILE A 450 8.18 9.83 -28.33
C ILE A 450 9.23 9.07 -27.52
N ASN A 451 9.89 8.06 -28.10
CA ASN A 451 10.95 7.33 -27.41
C ASN A 451 12.15 8.23 -27.08
N ARG A 452 12.51 9.18 -27.96
CA ARG A 452 13.57 10.15 -27.68
C ARG A 452 13.21 11.07 -26.52
N LEU A 453 11.98 11.60 -26.50
CA LEU A 453 11.49 12.46 -25.42
C LEU A 453 11.46 11.70 -24.09
N TYR A 454 10.88 10.50 -24.09
CA TYR A 454 10.81 9.64 -22.92
C TYR A 454 12.20 9.30 -22.37
N ALA A 455 13.12 8.86 -23.22
CA ALA A 455 14.47 8.50 -22.81
C ALA A 455 15.26 9.71 -22.26
N ALA A 456 15.10 10.90 -22.85
CA ALA A 456 15.74 12.13 -22.37
C ALA A 456 15.25 12.50 -20.97
N GLU A 457 13.93 12.46 -20.75
CA GLU A 457 13.31 12.78 -19.45
C GLU A 457 13.68 11.76 -18.37
N VAL A 458 13.57 10.46 -18.67
CA VAL A 458 13.98 9.40 -17.71
C VAL A 458 15.45 9.55 -17.34
N SER A 459 16.32 9.81 -18.31
CA SER A 459 17.75 10.00 -18.05
C SER A 459 18.02 11.20 -17.15
N ARG A 460 17.30 12.31 -17.35
CA ARG A 460 17.38 13.51 -16.53
C ARG A 460 16.97 13.22 -15.08
N ILE A 461 15.83 12.55 -14.89
CA ILE A 461 15.31 12.18 -13.56
C ILE A 461 16.28 11.23 -12.85
N MET A 462 16.73 10.17 -13.53
CA MET A 462 17.62 9.17 -12.95
C MET A 462 18.99 9.75 -12.57
N LYS A 463 19.53 10.67 -13.38
CA LYS A 463 20.79 11.36 -13.07
C LYS A 463 20.66 12.16 -11.76
N ARG A 464 19.58 12.94 -11.62
CA ARG A 464 19.32 13.73 -10.40
C ARG A 464 19.17 12.84 -9.16
N LYS A 465 18.39 11.75 -9.27
CA LYS A 465 18.26 10.75 -8.19
C LYS A 465 19.63 10.18 -7.78
N SER A 466 20.44 9.78 -8.75
CA SER A 466 21.77 9.21 -8.52
C SER A 466 22.72 10.19 -7.82
N GLU A 467 22.67 11.48 -8.16
CA GLU A 467 23.48 12.51 -7.51
C GLU A 467 23.10 12.70 -6.04
N VAL A 468 21.80 12.74 -5.72
CA VAL A 468 21.31 12.87 -4.34
C VAL A 468 21.60 11.61 -3.51
N GLU A 469 21.48 10.43 -4.12
CA GLU A 469 21.82 9.16 -3.47
C GLU A 469 23.32 9.09 -3.13
N ALA A 470 24.20 9.52 -4.04
CA ALA A 470 25.63 9.62 -3.78
C ALA A 470 25.95 10.60 -2.63
N GLN A 471 25.29 11.76 -2.59
CA GLN A 471 25.46 12.73 -1.48
C GLN A 471 25.03 12.16 -0.13
N PHE A 472 23.95 11.38 -0.10
CA PHE A 472 23.51 10.70 1.12
C PHE A 472 24.53 9.65 1.55
N GLN A 473 25.03 8.81 0.64
CA GLN A 473 26.05 7.80 0.95
C GLN A 473 27.33 8.43 1.50
N GLU A 474 27.78 9.56 0.94
CA GLU A 474 28.92 10.31 1.45
C GLU A 474 28.67 10.83 2.88
N ALA A 475 27.50 11.41 3.12
CA ALA A 475 27.12 11.92 4.45
C ALA A 475 26.93 10.79 5.49
N GLU A 476 26.47 9.62 5.07
CA GLU A 476 26.33 8.43 5.89
C GLU A 476 27.71 7.86 6.27
N ALA A 477 28.62 7.73 5.31
CA ALA A 477 29.99 7.31 5.57
C ALA A 477 30.74 8.26 6.51
N GLU A 478 30.57 9.58 6.33
CA GLU A 478 31.14 10.58 7.24
C GLU A 478 30.57 10.47 8.65
N PHE A 479 29.25 10.27 8.78
CA PHE A 479 28.60 10.07 10.06
C PHE A 479 29.12 8.81 10.77
N GLU A 480 29.22 7.67 10.10
CA GLU A 480 29.71 6.44 10.71
C GLU A 480 31.18 6.57 11.14
N ALA A 481 32.02 7.22 10.33
CA ALA A 481 33.42 7.49 10.69
C ALA A 481 33.55 8.37 11.94
N GLN A 482 32.66 9.37 12.09
CA GLN A 482 32.73 10.35 13.17
C GLN A 482 31.84 9.99 14.37
N ARG A 483 31.01 8.94 14.30
CA ARG A 483 30.00 8.57 15.31
C ARG A 483 30.55 8.45 16.73
N ASN A 484 31.78 7.94 16.86
CA ASN A 484 32.47 7.74 18.14
C ASN A 484 33.51 8.83 18.45
N SER A 485 33.53 9.93 17.70
CA SER A 485 34.45 11.04 17.97
C SER A 485 34.24 11.61 19.37
N ALA A 486 35.34 11.86 20.08
CA ALA A 486 35.31 12.49 21.39
C ALA A 486 34.75 13.93 21.32
N ASP A 487 34.90 14.61 20.17
CA ASP A 487 34.36 15.95 19.96
C ASP A 487 32.87 15.92 19.64
N ARG A 488 32.07 16.44 20.57
CA ARG A 488 30.61 16.58 20.41
C ARG A 488 30.23 17.44 19.21
N LYS A 489 30.97 18.51 18.89
CA LYS A 489 30.64 19.40 17.77
C LYS A 489 30.81 18.70 16.42
N VAL A 490 31.85 17.89 16.29
CA VAL A 490 32.12 17.07 15.10
C VAL A 490 30.99 16.05 14.90
N ARG A 491 30.63 15.31 15.95
CA ARG A 491 29.49 14.38 15.92
C ARG A 491 28.17 15.04 15.55
N ASP A 492 27.86 16.18 16.19
CA ASP A 492 26.62 16.91 15.95
C ASP A 492 26.58 17.55 14.54
N ALA A 493 27.72 17.92 13.96
CA ALA A 493 27.82 18.39 12.58
C ALA A 493 27.57 17.26 11.58
N ALA A 494 28.26 16.12 11.70
CA ALA A 494 28.06 14.98 10.80
C ALA A 494 26.63 14.42 10.88
N ARG A 495 26.06 14.33 12.09
CA ARG A 495 24.66 13.92 12.27
C ARG A 495 23.69 14.87 11.56
N ARG A 496 23.90 16.18 11.66
CA ARG A 496 23.07 17.18 10.96
C ARG A 496 23.20 17.06 9.44
N LYS A 497 24.42 16.87 8.93
CA LYS A 497 24.68 16.67 7.50
C LYS A 497 23.97 15.41 6.98
N ARG A 498 24.09 14.28 7.70
CA ARG A 498 23.39 13.02 7.38
C ARG A 498 21.87 13.20 7.37
N ASN A 499 21.31 13.83 8.41
CA ASN A 499 19.87 14.03 8.51
C ASN A 499 19.33 14.95 7.40
N ALA A 500 20.07 16.02 7.06
CA ALA A 500 19.73 16.90 5.95
C ALA A 500 19.75 16.14 4.61
N ALA A 501 20.82 15.37 4.35
CA ALA A 501 20.94 14.55 3.15
C ALA A 501 19.85 13.47 3.06
N GLN A 502 19.47 12.86 4.20
CA GLN A 502 18.37 11.90 4.27
C GLN A 502 17.02 12.52 3.92
N LEU A 503 16.74 13.73 4.42
CA LEU A 503 15.52 14.46 4.11
C LEU A 503 15.47 14.83 2.63
N THR A 504 16.59 15.30 2.07
CA THR A 504 16.71 15.58 0.63
C THR A 504 16.51 14.32 -0.19
N LEU A 505 17.11 13.19 0.20
CA LEU A 505 16.93 11.90 -0.48
C LEU A 505 15.47 11.46 -0.47
N GLN A 506 14.77 11.59 0.67
CA GLN A 506 13.35 11.23 0.73
C GLN A 506 12.49 12.15 -0.15
N SER A 507 12.69 13.47 -0.06
CA SER A 507 11.99 14.44 -0.92
C SER A 507 12.26 14.20 -2.40
N GLU A 508 13.49 13.81 -2.76
CA GLU A 508 13.86 13.52 -4.14
C GLU A 508 13.28 12.18 -4.62
N LYS A 509 13.17 11.18 -3.74
CA LYS A 509 12.46 9.93 -4.05
C LYS A 509 10.99 10.20 -4.35
N ASP A 510 10.31 10.97 -3.51
CA ASP A 510 8.91 11.33 -3.68
C ASP A 510 8.72 12.11 -5.00
N ARG A 511 9.54 13.14 -5.23
CA ARG A 511 9.54 13.92 -6.47
C ARG A 511 9.81 13.05 -7.71
N THR A 512 10.81 12.16 -7.65
CA THR A 512 11.13 11.23 -8.74
C THR A 512 9.92 10.36 -9.08
N ASN A 513 9.22 9.86 -8.07
CA ASN A 513 8.02 9.05 -8.28
C ASN A 513 6.92 9.86 -8.98
N ASP A 514 6.67 11.09 -8.53
CA ASP A 514 5.65 11.96 -9.11
C ASP A 514 5.98 12.32 -10.57
N GLU A 515 7.23 12.68 -10.85
CA GLU A 515 7.69 13.01 -12.21
C GLU A 515 7.64 11.81 -13.16
N LEU A 516 8.02 10.61 -12.69
CA LEU A 516 7.90 9.38 -13.48
C LEU A 516 6.44 9.01 -13.74
N LYS A 517 5.57 9.14 -12.72
CA LYS A 517 4.12 8.92 -12.88
C LYS A 517 3.53 9.86 -13.92
N ALA A 518 3.84 11.16 -13.83
CA ALA A 518 3.37 12.14 -14.80
C ALA A 518 3.88 11.82 -16.23
N LEU A 519 5.14 11.41 -16.37
CA LEU A 519 5.70 11.00 -17.65
C LEU A 519 5.01 9.74 -18.20
N MET A 520 4.75 8.74 -17.35
CA MET A 520 4.01 7.52 -17.71
C MET A 520 2.58 7.84 -18.16
N MET A 521 1.90 8.76 -17.47
CA MET A 521 0.57 9.22 -17.88
C MET A 521 0.58 9.90 -19.24
N LEU A 522 1.59 10.73 -19.52
CA LEU A 522 1.71 11.42 -20.81
C LEU A 522 1.87 10.43 -21.97
N VAL A 523 2.77 9.45 -21.83
CA VAL A 523 2.97 8.45 -22.88
C VAL A 523 1.78 7.50 -23.03
N ARG A 524 1.05 7.20 -21.95
CA ARG A 524 -0.21 6.45 -22.01
C ARG A 524 -1.28 7.19 -22.79
N LYS A 525 -1.52 8.46 -22.48
CA LYS A 525 -2.50 9.29 -23.21
C LYS A 525 -2.17 9.36 -24.70
N TRP A 526 -0.90 9.56 -25.04
CA TRP A 526 -0.43 9.48 -26.42
C TRP A 526 -0.76 8.13 -27.09
N ALA A 527 -0.61 7.03 -26.37
CA ALA A 527 -0.92 5.69 -26.87
C ALA A 527 -2.43 5.48 -27.03
N ASP A 528 -3.25 6.00 -26.11
CA ASP A 528 -4.71 5.88 -26.13
C ASP A 528 -5.36 6.66 -27.28
N GLU A 529 -4.73 7.76 -27.71
CA GLU A 529 -5.11 8.49 -28.92
C GLU A 529 -4.99 7.64 -30.19
N LYS A 530 -4.16 6.60 -30.19
CA LYS A 530 -3.96 5.73 -31.34
C LYS A 530 -5.10 4.72 -31.41
N LYS A 531 -6.28 5.14 -31.87
CA LYS A 531 -7.47 4.28 -31.96
C LYS A 531 -7.39 3.30 -33.13
N GLU A 532 -6.75 3.70 -34.23
CA GLU A 532 -6.60 2.89 -35.44
C GLU A 532 -5.25 2.16 -35.47
N ASN A 533 -5.23 0.91 -35.95
CA ASN A 533 -4.05 0.07 -36.11
C ASN A 533 -3.12 0.02 -34.87
N ARG A 534 -3.68 -0.17 -33.68
CA ARG A 534 -2.94 -0.24 -32.40
C ARG A 534 -1.82 -1.27 -32.39
N ARG A 535 -2.03 -2.42 -33.02
CA ARG A 535 -0.99 -3.46 -33.19
C ARG A 535 0.19 -2.97 -34.02
N GLY A 536 -0.05 -2.22 -35.10
CA GLY A 536 1.00 -1.57 -35.88
C GLY A 536 1.79 -0.55 -35.06
N TRP A 537 1.10 0.27 -34.24
CA TRP A 537 1.76 1.22 -33.33
C TRP A 537 2.65 0.50 -32.30
N CYS A 538 2.12 -0.57 -31.71
CA CYS A 538 2.87 -1.39 -30.76
C CYS A 538 4.13 -2.01 -31.39
N GLN A 539 4.02 -2.59 -32.60
CA GLN A 539 5.17 -3.14 -33.32
C GLN A 539 6.19 -2.05 -33.71
N ALA A 540 5.73 -0.90 -34.22
CA ALA A 540 6.62 0.22 -34.57
C ALA A 540 7.41 0.70 -33.35
N LEU A 541 6.72 0.88 -32.21
CA LEU A 541 7.36 1.28 -30.95
C LEU A 541 8.32 0.21 -30.43
N HIS A 542 7.96 -1.07 -30.52
CA HIS A 542 8.83 -2.18 -30.12
C HIS A 542 10.15 -2.16 -30.88
N ILE A 543 10.11 -2.00 -32.21
CA ILE A 543 11.32 -1.89 -33.05
C ILE A 543 12.17 -0.69 -32.62
N VAL A 544 11.55 0.48 -32.40
CA VAL A 544 12.23 1.69 -31.95
C VAL A 544 12.91 1.49 -30.59
N VAL A 545 12.23 0.82 -29.66
CA VAL A 545 12.71 0.54 -28.31
C VAL A 545 13.87 -0.46 -28.33
N CYS A 546 13.73 -1.55 -29.09
CA CYS A 546 14.77 -2.59 -29.24
C CYS A 546 15.99 -2.09 -30.01
N GLY A 547 15.84 -1.11 -30.89
CA GLY A 547 16.96 -0.41 -31.53
C GLY A 547 17.75 0.54 -30.61
N GLY A 548 17.30 0.74 -29.38
CA GLY A 548 17.90 1.64 -28.39
C GLY A 548 18.76 0.95 -27.33
N ARG A 549 19.08 1.71 -26.27
CA ARG A 549 19.76 1.21 -25.04
C ARG A 549 18.86 1.28 -23.80
N SER A 550 17.54 1.47 -23.99
CA SER A 550 16.60 1.60 -22.89
C SER A 550 16.27 0.23 -22.28
N LYS A 551 15.62 0.21 -21.13
CA LYS A 551 15.15 -1.04 -20.50
C LYS A 551 13.85 -1.60 -21.14
N GLY A 552 13.27 -0.86 -22.09
CA GLY A 552 12.01 -1.23 -22.72
C GLY A 552 10.74 -0.91 -21.95
N SER A 553 10.81 -0.12 -20.87
CA SER A 553 9.64 0.26 -20.07
C SER A 553 8.55 1.00 -20.86
N LEU A 554 8.93 1.77 -21.88
CA LEU A 554 7.99 2.57 -22.67
C LEU A 554 6.88 1.71 -23.30
N LEU A 555 7.26 0.63 -23.99
CA LEU A 555 6.35 -0.31 -24.65
C LEU A 555 5.27 -0.83 -23.69
N TRP A 556 5.71 -1.34 -22.54
CA TRP A 556 4.84 -1.94 -21.52
C TRP A 556 3.93 -0.94 -20.83
N ASN A 557 4.28 0.36 -20.89
CA ASN A 557 3.44 1.41 -20.34
C ASN A 557 2.42 1.93 -21.35
N THR A 558 2.66 1.81 -22.65
CA THR A 558 1.81 2.40 -23.70
C THR A 558 0.88 1.38 -24.37
N PHE A 559 1.39 0.20 -24.73
CA PHE A 559 0.63 -0.83 -25.47
C PHE A 559 0.71 -2.20 -24.79
N PRO A 560 0.40 -2.30 -23.47
CA PRO A 560 0.56 -3.55 -22.74
C PRO A 560 -0.33 -4.67 -23.28
N GLN A 561 -1.60 -4.40 -23.59
CA GLN A 561 -2.52 -5.43 -24.08
C GLN A 561 -2.09 -5.93 -25.47
N GLU A 562 -1.77 -5.01 -26.40
CA GLU A 562 -1.37 -5.39 -27.74
C GLU A 562 -0.06 -6.19 -27.75
N ALA A 563 0.90 -5.81 -26.89
CA ALA A 563 2.14 -6.55 -26.74
C ALA A 563 1.89 -7.98 -26.25
N ILE A 564 1.06 -8.15 -25.22
CA ILE A 564 0.71 -9.47 -24.67
C ILE A 564 -0.04 -10.32 -25.68
N ASP A 565 -1.01 -9.75 -26.39
CA ASP A 565 -1.76 -10.48 -27.43
C ASP A 565 -0.83 -10.99 -28.54
N MET A 566 0.08 -10.14 -29.02
CA MET A 566 1.01 -10.51 -30.10
C MET A 566 2.01 -11.57 -29.63
N ILE A 567 2.50 -11.49 -28.39
CA ILE A 567 3.35 -12.54 -27.81
C ILE A 567 2.56 -13.86 -27.67
N GLY A 568 1.31 -13.79 -27.22
CA GLY A 568 0.43 -14.95 -27.10
C GLY A 568 0.18 -15.63 -28.46
N GLU A 569 -0.04 -14.84 -29.51
CA GLU A 569 -0.22 -15.34 -30.88
C GLU A 569 1.04 -15.95 -31.50
N GLU A 570 2.22 -15.44 -31.16
CA GLU A 570 3.49 -16.02 -31.60
C GLU A 570 3.81 -17.33 -30.87
N THR A 571 3.46 -17.41 -29.60
CA THR A 571 3.76 -18.57 -28.74
C THR A 571 2.66 -19.64 -28.75
N GLY A 572 1.48 -19.33 -29.27
CA GLY A 572 0.30 -20.20 -29.22
C GLY A 572 -0.35 -20.28 -27.84
N SER A 573 -0.08 -19.30 -26.97
CA SER A 573 -0.60 -19.24 -25.61
C SER A 573 -2.06 -18.80 -25.56
N GLN A 574 -2.74 -19.09 -24.44
CA GLN A 574 -4.11 -18.60 -24.24
C GLN A 574 -4.14 -17.08 -24.11
N PRO A 575 -5.19 -16.40 -24.61
CA PRO A 575 -5.34 -14.96 -24.45
C PRO A 575 -5.36 -14.56 -22.97
N VAL A 576 -4.61 -13.50 -22.63
CA VAL A 576 -4.55 -12.93 -21.28
C VAL A 576 -4.93 -11.46 -21.33
N GLN A 577 -5.86 -11.05 -20.48
CA GLN A 577 -6.25 -9.65 -20.35
C GLN A 577 -5.33 -8.95 -19.34
N VAL A 578 -4.77 -7.81 -19.73
CA VAL A 578 -4.00 -6.93 -18.86
C VAL A 578 -4.93 -5.87 -18.29
N ALA A 579 -4.98 -5.74 -16.97
CA ALA A 579 -5.63 -4.60 -16.33
C ALA A 579 -4.74 -3.37 -16.49
N ALA A 580 -5.10 -2.46 -17.41
CA ALA A 580 -4.46 -1.16 -17.49
C ALA A 580 -4.89 -0.30 -16.29
N PRO A 581 -3.97 0.43 -15.62
CA PRO A 581 -4.33 1.40 -14.59
C PRO A 581 -5.36 2.40 -15.10
N ASP A 582 -6.36 2.70 -14.28
CA ASP A 582 -7.26 3.83 -14.55
C ASP A 582 -6.40 5.10 -14.74
N LEU A 583 -6.58 5.77 -15.87
CA LEU A 583 -6.03 7.10 -16.07
C LEU A 583 -6.65 8.01 -15.01
N VAL A 584 -5.85 8.87 -14.39
CA VAL A 584 -6.43 9.98 -13.62
C VAL A 584 -7.07 10.92 -14.64
N ASP A 585 -8.40 10.93 -14.71
CA ASP A 585 -9.17 11.94 -15.42
C ASP A 585 -8.80 13.34 -14.88
N GLY A 586 -8.59 14.33 -15.75
CA GLY A 586 -8.15 15.66 -15.32
C GLY A 586 -8.38 16.77 -16.33
N GLU A 587 -8.74 17.95 -15.82
CA GLU A 587 -8.94 19.21 -16.55
C GLU A 587 -7.59 19.89 -16.84
N ILE A 588 -7.52 20.70 -17.89
CA ILE A 588 -6.37 21.54 -18.19
C ILE A 588 -6.79 23.00 -18.39
N GLU A 589 -5.97 23.92 -17.89
CA GLU A 589 -6.20 25.37 -17.99
C GLU A 589 -5.02 26.03 -18.67
N PHE A 590 -5.29 27.03 -19.49
CA PHE A 590 -4.26 27.82 -20.17
C PHE A 590 -4.59 29.29 -20.08
N ASP A 591 -3.53 30.10 -19.94
CA ASP A 591 -3.65 31.54 -19.83
C ASP A 591 -3.09 32.27 -21.06
N HIS A 592 -3.33 33.58 -21.11
CA HIS A 592 -2.90 34.52 -22.14
C HIS A 592 -1.38 34.62 -22.27
N GLU A 593 -0.61 34.17 -21.27
CA GLU A 593 0.85 34.03 -21.34
C GLU A 593 1.29 32.70 -21.97
N GLY A 594 0.33 31.85 -22.34
CA GLY A 594 0.51 30.55 -22.96
C GLY A 594 0.97 29.46 -22.00
N ARG A 595 0.83 29.65 -20.68
CA ARG A 595 1.13 28.62 -19.68
C ARG A 595 0.02 27.57 -19.69
N VAL A 596 0.39 26.30 -19.67
CA VAL A 596 -0.54 25.16 -19.65
C VAL A 596 -0.43 24.46 -18.30
N PHE A 597 -1.56 24.35 -17.61
CA PHE A 597 -1.67 23.77 -16.28
C PHE A 597 -2.51 22.49 -16.30
N LEU A 598 -2.07 21.46 -15.59
CA LEU A 598 -2.95 20.39 -15.13
C LEU A 598 -3.76 20.93 -13.95
N VAL A 599 -5.08 20.82 -14.04
CA VAL A 599 -6.06 21.27 -13.06
C VAL A 599 -6.59 20.06 -12.33
N GLU A 600 -6.18 19.91 -11.07
CA GLU A 600 -6.73 18.91 -10.16
C GLU A 600 -7.79 19.59 -9.29
N HIS A 601 -9.03 19.13 -9.36
CA HIS A 601 -10.09 19.55 -8.46
C HIS A 601 -10.01 18.75 -7.18
N LEU A 602 -9.37 19.35 -6.17
CA LEU A 602 -9.34 18.83 -4.83
C LEU A 602 -10.61 19.32 -4.12
N LYS A 603 -11.32 18.43 -3.44
CA LYS A 603 -12.41 18.87 -2.56
C LYS A 603 -11.78 19.51 -1.33
N GLY A 604 -11.86 20.83 -1.23
CA GLY A 604 -11.50 21.56 -0.03
C GLY A 604 -12.47 21.24 1.11
N GLU A 605 -12.02 21.50 2.35
CA GLU A 605 -12.74 21.11 3.58
C GLU A 605 -14.22 21.54 3.58
N ASN A 606 -14.59 22.67 2.96
CA ASN A 606 -15.95 23.21 2.98
C ASN A 606 -16.86 22.76 1.82
N GLY A 607 -16.42 21.79 1.01
CA GLY A 607 -17.10 21.41 -0.23
C GLY A 607 -16.94 22.44 -1.35
N GLU A 608 -16.00 23.37 -1.21
CA GLU A 608 -15.51 24.21 -2.31
C GLU A 608 -14.43 23.44 -3.08
N ASN A 609 -14.48 23.51 -4.41
CA ASN A 609 -13.44 22.91 -5.25
C ASN A 609 -12.17 23.76 -5.15
N GLU A 610 -11.15 23.23 -4.48
CA GLU A 610 -9.82 23.81 -4.47
C GLU A 610 -9.08 23.31 -5.73
N VAL A 611 -8.67 24.25 -6.57
CA VAL A 611 -8.04 23.93 -7.86
C VAL A 611 -6.54 23.98 -7.71
N ARG A 612 -5.88 22.82 -7.71
CA ARG A 612 -4.43 22.75 -7.80
C ARG A 612 -4.01 22.81 -9.26
N ARG A 613 -3.20 23.83 -9.59
CA ARG A 613 -2.63 24.04 -10.93
C ARG A 613 -1.18 23.61 -10.95
N THR A 614 -0.87 22.56 -11.68
CA THR A 614 0.50 22.12 -11.92
C THR A 614 0.94 22.60 -13.31
N LEU A 615 1.89 23.53 -13.38
CA LEU A 615 2.42 24.02 -14.65
C LEU A 615 3.12 22.88 -15.40
N LEU A 616 2.61 22.54 -16.58
CA LEU A 616 3.16 21.50 -17.44
C LEU A 616 4.22 22.07 -18.39
N LEU A 617 3.87 23.16 -19.09
CA LEU A 617 4.69 23.82 -20.11
C LEU A 617 4.16 25.24 -20.41
N GLN A 618 4.89 26.02 -21.19
CA GLN A 618 4.47 27.33 -21.70
C GLN A 618 4.69 27.43 -23.21
N ILE A 619 3.72 27.88 -23.99
CA ILE A 619 3.82 28.07 -25.44
C ILE A 619 3.77 29.57 -25.74
N LYS A 620 4.78 30.12 -26.40
CA LYS A 620 4.77 31.52 -26.82
C LYS A 620 4.06 31.70 -28.17
N GLN A 621 3.53 32.90 -28.44
CA GLN A 621 2.82 33.21 -29.69
C GLN A 621 3.64 32.92 -30.96
N ASN A 622 4.96 33.00 -30.87
CA ASN A 622 5.87 32.68 -31.99
C ASN A 622 6.05 31.16 -32.24
N GLY A 623 5.31 30.33 -31.49
CA GLY A 623 5.31 28.88 -31.53
C GLY A 623 6.30 28.23 -30.56
N ASP A 624 7.18 28.96 -29.88
CA ASP A 624 8.21 28.36 -29.03
C ASP A 624 7.61 27.77 -27.74
N VAL A 625 7.92 26.50 -27.46
CA VAL A 625 7.49 25.79 -26.26
C VAL A 625 8.61 25.81 -25.21
N PHE A 626 8.30 26.21 -23.99
CA PHE A 626 9.18 26.35 -22.85
C PHE A 626 8.76 25.43 -21.69
N ARG A 627 9.73 24.86 -20.98
CA ARG A 627 9.54 24.11 -19.73
C ARG A 627 10.63 24.50 -18.74
N GLU A 628 10.26 24.87 -17.52
CA GLU A 628 11.21 25.35 -16.49
C GLU A 628 12.13 26.49 -17.00
N GLY A 629 11.59 27.39 -17.82
CA GLY A 629 12.33 28.53 -18.39
C GLY A 629 13.25 28.21 -19.58
N ARG A 630 13.30 26.95 -20.05
CA ARG A 630 14.10 26.55 -21.22
C ARG A 630 13.22 26.21 -22.41
N ARG A 631 13.61 26.64 -23.61
CA ARG A 631 12.92 26.26 -24.86
C ARG A 631 13.16 24.78 -25.17
N VAL A 632 12.09 24.01 -25.30
CA VAL A 632 12.09 22.55 -25.53
C VAL A 632 11.58 22.14 -26.91
N SER A 633 10.71 22.91 -27.55
CA SER A 633 10.17 22.61 -28.89
C SER A 633 9.62 23.88 -29.57
N ARG A 634 9.06 23.74 -30.78
CA ARG A 634 8.35 24.80 -31.51
C ARG A 634 7.16 24.24 -32.29
N VAL A 635 5.98 24.82 -32.09
CA VAL A 635 4.73 24.54 -32.81
C VAL A 635 4.42 25.65 -33.83
N HIS A 636 3.45 25.43 -34.71
CA HIS A 636 3.00 26.49 -35.63
C HIS A 636 2.41 27.66 -34.83
N PRO A 637 2.72 28.93 -35.16
CA PRO A 637 2.15 30.08 -34.45
C PRO A 637 0.61 30.10 -34.49
N PHE A 638 -0.02 30.38 -33.36
CA PHE A 638 -1.46 30.59 -33.25
C PHE A 638 -1.75 31.66 -32.18
N PRO A 639 -2.89 32.36 -32.27
CA PRO A 639 -3.29 33.33 -31.24
C PRO A 639 -3.56 32.63 -29.91
N LEU A 640 -2.92 33.09 -28.84
CA LEU A 640 -3.12 32.60 -27.47
C LEU A 640 -4.31 33.34 -26.83
N ASN A 641 -5.27 32.58 -26.30
CA ASN A 641 -6.40 33.11 -25.53
C ASN A 641 -6.49 32.35 -24.20
N ASP A 642 -6.99 32.99 -23.14
CA ASP A 642 -7.37 32.30 -21.90
C ASP A 642 -8.44 31.25 -22.21
N GLY A 643 -8.36 30.08 -21.58
CA GLY A 643 -9.42 29.08 -21.71
C GLY A 643 -9.23 27.84 -20.87
N ARG A 644 -10.25 26.98 -20.91
CA ARG A 644 -10.29 25.68 -20.24
C ARG A 644 -10.56 24.59 -21.25
N GLY A 645 -9.97 23.43 -21.00
CA GLY A 645 -10.19 22.27 -21.82
C GLY A 645 -10.29 21.00 -21.00
N GLU A 646 -11.05 20.06 -21.53
CA GLU A 646 -11.15 18.72 -21.00
C GLU A 646 -10.37 17.79 -21.93
N ILE A 647 -9.63 16.85 -21.36
CA ILE A 647 -9.03 15.78 -22.15
C ILE A 647 -10.11 14.72 -22.32
N ARG A 648 -10.81 14.75 -23.45
CA ARG A 648 -11.86 13.80 -23.79
C ARG A 648 -11.46 13.08 -25.06
N ASP A 649 -11.49 11.74 -25.04
CA ASP A 649 -11.16 10.90 -26.20
C ASP A 649 -9.72 11.07 -26.74
N GLY A 650 -8.78 11.50 -25.91
CA GLY A 650 -7.40 11.76 -26.33
C GLY A 650 -7.21 13.09 -27.06
N HIS A 651 -8.23 13.94 -27.11
CA HIS A 651 -8.07 15.29 -27.59
C HIS A 651 -8.20 16.26 -26.43
N VAL A 652 -7.31 17.25 -26.40
CA VAL A 652 -7.56 18.47 -25.64
C VAL A 652 -8.73 19.16 -26.30
N VAL A 653 -9.93 19.08 -25.71
CA VAL A 653 -11.13 19.75 -26.20
C VAL A 653 -11.22 21.09 -25.50
N PHE A 654 -11.10 22.18 -26.27
CA PHE A 654 -11.24 23.54 -25.76
C PHE A 654 -12.69 24.00 -25.85
N GLU A 655 -13.27 24.49 -24.76
CA GLU A 655 -14.56 25.17 -24.84
C GLU A 655 -14.40 26.48 -25.63
N GLY A 656 -15.10 26.62 -26.75
CA GLY A 656 -15.19 27.88 -27.51
C GLY A 656 -14.11 28.14 -28.57
N ILE A 657 -13.19 27.20 -28.84
CA ILE A 657 -12.18 27.33 -29.91
C ILE A 657 -12.44 26.28 -31.01
N PRO A 658 -12.68 26.67 -32.28
CA PRO A 658 -12.87 25.73 -33.38
C PRO A 658 -11.59 24.91 -33.61
N GLN A 659 -11.68 23.58 -33.48
CA GLN A 659 -10.51 22.68 -33.51
C GLN A 659 -10.09 22.20 -34.91
N ARG A 660 -10.67 22.76 -35.97
CA ARG A 660 -10.23 22.55 -37.36
C ARG A 660 -10.11 23.91 -38.07
N PRO A 661 -9.10 24.13 -38.92
CA PRO A 661 -9.13 25.24 -39.85
C PRO A 661 -10.34 25.06 -40.79
N THR A 662 -11.20 26.08 -40.86
CA THR A 662 -12.28 26.13 -41.84
C THR A 662 -11.65 26.21 -43.24
N LEU A 663 -11.61 25.08 -43.96
CA LEU A 663 -11.42 25.11 -45.40
C LEU A 663 -12.63 25.81 -46.01
N ASN A 664 -12.48 27.06 -46.43
CA ASN A 664 -13.47 27.77 -47.25
C ASN A 664 -13.54 27.08 -48.63
N LEU A 665 -14.31 26.01 -48.72
CA LEU A 665 -14.78 25.45 -49.98
C LEU A 665 -15.93 26.33 -50.47
N HIS A 666 -15.59 27.32 -51.31
CA HIS A 666 -16.34 27.83 -52.49
C HIS A 666 -16.08 29.33 -52.72
N ARG A 667 -15.32 29.63 -53.78
CA ARG A 667 -15.59 30.79 -54.64
C ARG A 667 -16.47 30.29 -55.79
N PRO A 668 -17.63 30.88 -56.08
CA PRO A 668 -18.21 30.79 -57.41
C PRO A 668 -17.30 31.55 -58.40
N THR A 669 -17.29 31.07 -59.64
CA THR A 669 -16.63 31.64 -60.82
C THR A 669 -16.67 33.16 -60.91
#